data_AF-F7P1I6-F1
#
_entry.id   AF-F7P1I6-F1
#
_cell.length_a   1.000
_cell.length_b   1.000
_cell.length_c   1.000
_cell.angle_alpha   90.00
_cell.angle_beta   90.00
_cell.angle_gamma   90.00
#
_symmetry.space_group_name_H-M   'P 1'
#
loop_
_entity.id
_entity.type
_entity.pdbx_description
1 polymer ?
#
loop_
_entity_poly.entity_id
_entity_poly.type
_entity_poly.pdbx_seq_one_letter_code
_entity_poly.pdbx_strand_id
1 'polypeptide(L)'
;MPDGMKSSKTLHKNLLSDFTTELLLSQGTENIHFSLRALLMALCDFLNINLHPDNFVDDDFTLTPYGKALSPVSAAQCAEDIERSRVFMLAVHQAITDRLGKAQPVRVLYAGTGPLGWLILPTLQAFSSEQVQVTALDIHQQSLDSFQALCHELGLQDRVSQWLCNDATAWQPEQAQTYDLILSETMNQFLEKEPQVQIFAHLQQFLLPDGLLIPQQVQLTVDLQQQTLDGPKLYPLGELFCLNIETAKVLAECTEDLFNKKLQLPVFVPSVSSLKLNTRIQVYRDFWLEERQSQLTLPKFMHRLWLKSGTVLRWSYLLEQNPRWKLDYEAGEFELAASDDCRAEGLFHLYRLWQKTLLQKWPSGLKTDHNEWLLDKALLDLMGLGLQPGLELLFSCNTLPELCQKVRSLILSDADIQHINHQLCLHHTPNELKPTPAIPAPLSEEQLEFWQQHGYLVIPDVLTPQQCEESQQAIWQFLDACPQQSESWYRSPELQEKIMLPLFRHPALDANRQLPLLRQIFEQLWQRTDLVMSTDRVSFNPPETEQWHFPGPDLHWDMPLHLPVVFATQGLIYLTDTHEQQGAFCCVPGVHLEIASWLKQHGEGEGYLQHQLLARPAKVIAGKAGDLVIWHQALPHGASPNRADKPRMVQYVNCTPLSFK
;
A
#
# COMPACT_ATOMS: atom_id res chain seq x y z
N MET A 1 -20.03 -8.37 -18.76
CA MET A 1 -20.42 -8.37 -20.17
C MET A 1 -21.94 -8.37 -20.25
N PRO A 2 -22.59 -7.57 -21.11
CA PRO A 2 -23.91 -7.89 -21.63
C PRO A 2 -23.80 -8.49 -23.04
N ASP A 3 -24.31 -9.71 -23.16
CA ASP A 3 -24.95 -10.39 -24.29
C ASP A 3 -24.58 -10.05 -25.74
N GLY A 4 -24.01 -11.05 -26.43
CA GLY A 4 -24.65 -11.52 -27.66
C GLY A 4 -24.04 -11.19 -29.03
N MET A 5 -22.83 -10.66 -29.12
CA MET A 5 -22.14 -10.59 -30.43
C MET A 5 -21.53 -11.95 -30.79
N LYS A 6 -22.18 -12.68 -31.70
CA LYS A 6 -21.64 -13.89 -32.33
C LYS A 6 -20.33 -13.54 -33.05
N SER A 7 -19.22 -14.21 -32.70
CA SER A 7 -17.94 -14.06 -33.40
C SER A 7 -18.09 -14.53 -34.85
N SER A 8 -18.04 -13.58 -35.79
CA SER A 8 -17.81 -13.92 -37.20
C SER A 8 -16.32 -14.18 -37.36
N LYS A 9 -15.93 -15.43 -37.69
CA LYS A 9 -14.54 -15.80 -38.00
C LYS A 9 -14.00 -15.19 -39.30
N THR A 10 -14.78 -14.38 -40.00
CA THR A 10 -14.40 -13.82 -41.30
C THR A 10 -14.26 -12.30 -41.19
N LEU A 11 -13.04 -11.82 -41.43
CA LEU A 11 -12.72 -10.40 -41.53
C LEU A 11 -13.24 -9.92 -42.90
N HIS A 12 -14.36 -9.19 -42.94
CA HIS A 12 -14.91 -8.69 -44.20
C HIS A 12 -14.38 -7.29 -44.50
N LYS A 13 -13.98 -6.99 -45.75
CA LYS A 13 -13.52 -5.65 -46.16
C LYS A 13 -14.50 -4.53 -45.80
N ASN A 14 -15.80 -4.80 -45.82
CA ASN A 14 -16.82 -3.83 -45.43
C ASN A 14 -16.71 -3.40 -43.96
N LEU A 15 -16.25 -4.30 -43.06
CA LEU A 15 -16.06 -3.98 -41.63
C LEU A 15 -15.11 -2.79 -41.45
N LEU A 16 -14.00 -2.80 -42.18
CA LEU A 16 -13.01 -1.72 -42.11
C LEU A 16 -13.60 -0.44 -42.71
N SER A 17 -14.27 -0.52 -43.86
CA SER A 17 -14.93 0.62 -44.55
C SER A 17 -15.93 1.34 -43.66
N ASP A 18 -16.82 0.58 -43.04
CA ASP A 18 -17.84 1.09 -42.13
C ASP A 18 -17.18 1.72 -40.90
N PHE A 19 -16.21 1.03 -40.31
CA PHE A 19 -15.44 1.53 -39.18
C PHE A 19 -14.71 2.84 -39.48
N THR A 20 -14.01 2.95 -40.61
CA THR A 20 -13.28 4.18 -40.98
C THR A 20 -14.24 5.35 -41.13
N THR A 21 -15.38 5.12 -41.78
CA THR A 21 -16.38 6.17 -41.97
C THR A 21 -16.91 6.67 -40.62
N GLU A 22 -17.23 5.74 -39.72
CA GLU A 22 -17.71 6.07 -38.37
C GLU A 22 -16.63 6.80 -37.55
N LEU A 23 -15.39 6.32 -37.61
CA LEU A 23 -14.25 6.93 -36.92
C LEU A 23 -14.07 8.37 -37.35
N LEU A 24 -14.02 8.64 -38.67
CA LEU A 24 -13.81 9.98 -39.23
C LEU A 24 -14.96 10.96 -38.92
N LEU A 25 -16.17 10.45 -38.64
CA LEU A 25 -17.32 11.25 -38.23
C LEU A 25 -17.44 11.39 -36.70
N SER A 26 -16.63 10.66 -35.92
CA SER A 26 -16.72 10.64 -34.47
C SER A 26 -16.28 11.98 -33.84
N GLN A 27 -17.05 12.45 -32.85
CA GLN A 27 -16.74 13.65 -32.06
C GLN A 27 -16.25 13.33 -30.63
N GLY A 28 -16.27 12.05 -30.22
CA GLY A 28 -15.86 11.60 -28.89
C GLY A 28 -15.98 10.07 -28.75
N THR A 29 -15.53 9.52 -27.61
CA THR A 29 -15.49 8.07 -27.34
C THR A 29 -16.85 7.39 -27.43
N GLU A 30 -17.90 8.01 -26.90
CA GLU A 30 -19.25 7.41 -26.80
C GLU A 30 -19.78 6.95 -28.15
N ASN A 31 -19.43 7.68 -29.21
CA ASN A 31 -19.93 7.44 -30.57
C ASN A 31 -19.15 6.38 -31.35
N ILE A 32 -18.01 5.89 -30.84
CA ILE A 32 -17.15 4.94 -31.56
C ILE A 32 -16.74 3.74 -30.71
N HIS A 33 -16.98 3.77 -29.40
CA HIS A 33 -16.56 2.73 -28.45
C HIS A 33 -16.95 1.31 -28.89
N PHE A 34 -18.20 1.12 -29.32
CA PHE A 34 -18.68 -0.20 -29.76
C PHE A 34 -17.97 -0.68 -31.02
N SER A 35 -17.81 0.19 -32.01
CA SER A 35 -17.17 -0.16 -33.29
C SER A 35 -15.66 -0.36 -33.17
N LEU A 36 -14.98 0.42 -32.32
CA LEU A 36 -13.56 0.19 -31.97
C LEU A 36 -13.38 -1.17 -31.32
N ARG A 37 -14.21 -1.49 -30.32
CA ARG A 37 -14.14 -2.79 -29.64
C ARG A 37 -14.49 -3.95 -30.57
N ALA A 38 -15.50 -3.79 -31.42
CA ALA A 38 -15.88 -4.79 -32.40
C ALA A 38 -14.77 -5.05 -33.42
N LEU A 39 -14.11 -3.98 -33.92
CA LEU A 39 -12.96 -4.11 -34.80
C LEU A 39 -11.81 -4.80 -34.08
N LEU A 40 -11.44 -4.35 -32.87
CA LEU A 40 -10.36 -4.95 -32.08
C LEU A 40 -10.61 -6.46 -31.87
N MET A 41 -11.80 -6.84 -31.43
CA MET A 41 -12.16 -8.24 -31.24
C MET A 41 -12.09 -9.03 -32.55
N ALA A 42 -12.57 -8.48 -33.67
CA ALA A 42 -12.49 -9.16 -34.96
C ALA A 42 -11.05 -9.37 -35.42
N LEU A 43 -10.16 -8.39 -35.25
CA LEU A 43 -8.73 -8.52 -35.59
C LEU A 43 -8.04 -9.54 -34.69
N CYS A 44 -8.29 -9.50 -33.37
CA CYS A 44 -7.75 -10.46 -32.41
C CYS A 44 -8.25 -11.89 -32.67
N ASP A 45 -9.54 -12.06 -32.98
CA ASP A 45 -10.13 -13.36 -33.32
C ASP A 45 -9.49 -13.94 -34.59
N PHE A 46 -9.24 -13.11 -35.61
CA PHE A 46 -8.58 -13.53 -36.84
C PHE A 46 -7.12 -13.98 -36.60
N LEU A 47 -6.40 -13.25 -35.74
CA LEU A 47 -5.01 -13.57 -35.38
C LEU A 47 -4.89 -14.63 -34.27
N ASN A 48 -6.01 -15.08 -33.69
CA ASN A 48 -6.04 -15.95 -32.52
C ASN A 48 -5.24 -15.38 -31.33
N ILE A 49 -5.32 -14.06 -31.12
CA ILE A 49 -4.71 -13.37 -29.98
C ILE A 49 -5.73 -13.32 -28.84
N ASN A 50 -5.41 -13.97 -27.73
CA ASN A 50 -6.15 -13.76 -26.48
C ASN A 50 -5.59 -12.52 -25.76
N LEU A 51 -6.39 -11.46 -25.67
CA LEU A 51 -6.01 -10.22 -24.97
C LEU A 51 -5.89 -10.41 -23.45
N HIS A 52 -6.62 -11.36 -22.86
CA HIS A 52 -6.66 -11.60 -21.41
C HIS A 52 -6.47 -13.09 -21.10
N PRO A 53 -5.27 -13.65 -21.30
CA PRO A 53 -5.00 -15.03 -20.92
C PRO A 53 -4.97 -15.20 -19.40
N ASP A 54 -5.41 -16.36 -18.92
CA ASP A 54 -5.42 -16.67 -17.48
C ASP A 54 -4.00 -16.59 -16.90
N ASN A 55 -3.84 -15.90 -15.77
CA ASN A 55 -2.55 -15.67 -15.10
C ASN A 55 -1.48 -15.03 -16.01
N PHE A 56 -1.86 -14.06 -16.83
CA PHE A 56 -0.95 -13.37 -17.73
C PHE A 56 0.27 -12.76 -17.02
N VAL A 57 1.46 -13.14 -17.49
CA VAL A 57 2.73 -12.47 -17.19
C VAL A 57 3.36 -12.11 -18.52
N ASP A 58 3.76 -10.85 -18.67
CA ASP A 58 4.41 -10.35 -19.87
C ASP A 58 5.90 -10.71 -19.85
N ASP A 59 6.23 -11.95 -20.23
CA ASP A 59 7.59 -12.51 -20.28
C ASP A 59 8.25 -12.40 -21.68
N ASP A 60 7.46 -12.27 -22.75
CA ASP A 60 7.92 -12.23 -24.14
C ASP A 60 8.28 -10.80 -24.62
N PHE A 61 8.62 -9.92 -23.70
CA PHE A 61 9.07 -8.56 -24.03
C PHE A 61 10.56 -8.55 -24.38
N THR A 62 10.98 -7.54 -25.13
CA THR A 62 12.40 -7.32 -25.43
C THR A 62 12.93 -6.13 -24.65
N LEU A 63 14.03 -6.30 -23.90
CA LEU A 63 14.76 -5.19 -23.29
C LEU A 63 15.72 -4.58 -24.32
N THR A 64 15.51 -3.32 -24.65
CA THR A 64 16.49 -2.50 -25.37
C THR A 64 17.44 -1.85 -24.35
N PRO A 65 18.57 -1.26 -24.78
CA PRO A 65 19.40 -0.44 -23.89
C PRO A 65 18.68 0.78 -23.28
N TYR A 66 17.48 1.12 -23.79
CA TYR A 66 16.79 2.38 -23.53
C TYR A 66 15.33 2.19 -23.07
N GLY A 67 14.93 0.97 -22.71
CA GLY A 67 13.57 0.67 -22.29
C GLY A 67 13.07 -0.70 -22.73
N LYS A 68 11.95 -1.11 -22.15
CA LYS A 68 11.19 -2.31 -22.49
C LYS A 68 10.34 -2.07 -23.73
N ALA A 69 10.50 -2.90 -24.75
CA ALA A 69 9.56 -3.04 -25.85
C ALA A 69 8.56 -4.16 -25.50
N LEU A 70 7.27 -3.83 -25.42
CA LEU A 70 6.21 -4.76 -24.98
C LEU A 70 6.11 -6.00 -25.88
N SER A 71 5.74 -7.14 -25.30
CA SER A 71 5.42 -8.34 -26.09
C SER A 71 4.24 -8.07 -27.04
N PRO A 72 4.05 -8.90 -28.08
CA PRO A 72 2.93 -8.76 -28.99
C PRO A 72 1.56 -8.72 -28.29
N VAL A 73 1.34 -9.53 -27.25
CA VAL A 73 0.07 -9.56 -26.51
C VAL A 73 -0.13 -8.25 -25.73
N SER A 74 0.89 -7.78 -25.00
CA SER A 74 0.79 -6.51 -24.27
C SER A 74 0.68 -5.30 -25.19
N ALA A 75 1.32 -5.33 -26.36
CA ALA A 75 1.12 -4.32 -27.40
C ALA A 75 -0.33 -4.33 -27.92
N ALA A 76 -0.95 -5.51 -28.10
CA ALA A 76 -2.35 -5.61 -28.49
C ALA A 76 -3.31 -5.11 -27.40
N GLN A 77 -3.01 -5.33 -26.11
CA GLN A 77 -3.80 -4.81 -24.98
C GLN A 77 -3.87 -3.27 -24.98
N CYS A 78 -2.87 -2.58 -25.51
CA CYS A 78 -2.90 -1.12 -25.64
C CYS A 78 -4.07 -0.62 -26.50
N ALA A 79 -4.60 -1.45 -27.42
CA ALA A 79 -5.76 -1.13 -28.24
C ALA A 79 -7.09 -1.05 -27.46
N GLU A 80 -7.13 -1.54 -26.22
CA GLU A 80 -8.32 -1.41 -25.35
C GLU A 80 -8.50 0.03 -24.81
N ASP A 81 -7.48 0.88 -24.93
CA ASP A 81 -7.59 2.30 -24.64
C ASP A 81 -8.29 3.03 -25.81
N ILE A 82 -9.61 3.18 -25.67
CA ILE A 82 -10.51 3.65 -26.73
C ILE A 82 -10.17 5.08 -27.18
N GLU A 83 -9.92 6.00 -26.25
CA GLU A 83 -9.66 7.39 -26.62
C GLU A 83 -8.24 7.57 -27.20
N ARG A 84 -7.22 6.88 -26.65
CA ARG A 84 -5.89 6.79 -27.26
C ARG A 84 -6.00 6.32 -28.71
N SER A 85 -6.71 5.21 -28.93
CA SER A 85 -6.91 4.61 -30.25
C SER A 85 -7.59 5.58 -31.22
N ARG A 86 -8.72 6.16 -30.81
CA ARG A 86 -9.50 7.10 -31.63
C ARG A 86 -8.67 8.32 -32.05
N VAL A 87 -8.03 8.98 -31.08
CA VAL A 87 -7.27 10.22 -31.32
C VAL A 87 -6.06 9.94 -32.20
N PHE A 88 -5.32 8.86 -31.96
CA PHE A 88 -4.17 8.51 -32.80
C PHE A 88 -4.57 8.18 -34.24
N MET A 89 -5.59 7.34 -34.45
CA MET A 89 -6.01 6.98 -35.81
C MET A 89 -6.50 8.20 -36.60
N LEU A 90 -7.28 9.08 -35.97
CA LEU A 90 -7.74 10.34 -36.59
C LEU A 90 -6.57 11.27 -36.91
N ALA A 91 -5.64 11.43 -35.98
CA ALA A 91 -4.46 12.26 -36.13
C ALA A 91 -3.54 11.76 -37.24
N VAL A 92 -3.27 10.46 -37.30
CA VAL A 92 -2.45 9.83 -38.35
C VAL A 92 -3.11 9.97 -39.71
N HIS A 93 -4.41 9.70 -39.81
CA HIS A 93 -5.17 9.90 -41.06
C HIS A 93 -5.09 11.36 -41.54
N GLN A 94 -5.29 12.33 -40.64
CA GLN A 94 -5.20 13.75 -40.98
C GLN A 94 -3.77 14.14 -41.40
N ALA A 95 -2.75 13.66 -40.69
CA ALA A 95 -1.35 13.96 -40.98
C ALA A 95 -0.90 13.42 -42.34
N ILE A 96 -1.38 12.24 -42.75
CA ILE A 96 -1.18 11.70 -44.10
C ILE A 96 -1.94 12.56 -45.12
N THR A 97 -3.21 12.85 -44.86
CA THR A 97 -4.08 13.64 -45.76
C THR A 97 -3.49 15.00 -46.10
N ASP A 98 -2.98 15.72 -45.10
CA ASP A 98 -2.36 17.03 -45.27
C ASP A 98 -1.09 17.02 -46.13
N ARG A 99 -0.47 15.85 -46.31
CA ARG A 99 0.75 15.67 -47.10
C ARG A 99 0.52 15.08 -48.48
N LEU A 100 -0.73 14.75 -48.82
CA LEU A 100 -1.10 14.32 -50.17
C LEU A 100 -0.89 15.45 -51.20
N GLY A 101 -0.88 15.08 -52.49
CA GLY A 101 -0.72 16.03 -53.60
C GLY A 101 0.72 16.26 -54.07
N LYS A 102 1.70 15.58 -53.45
CA LYS A 102 3.07 15.46 -53.97
C LYS A 102 3.14 14.40 -55.10
N ALA A 103 4.18 14.44 -55.93
CA ALA A 103 4.39 13.49 -57.02
C ALA A 103 4.80 12.07 -56.56
N GLN A 104 5.15 11.93 -55.28
CA GLN A 104 5.53 10.67 -54.65
C GLN A 104 4.52 10.36 -53.53
N PRO A 105 4.28 9.07 -53.23
CA PRO A 105 3.44 8.70 -52.10
C PRO A 105 4.02 9.26 -50.80
N VAL A 106 3.14 9.57 -49.84
CA VAL A 106 3.53 9.92 -48.48
C VAL A 106 4.21 8.73 -47.84
N ARG A 107 5.49 8.87 -47.50
CA ARG A 107 6.28 7.79 -46.90
C ARG A 107 6.18 7.84 -45.38
N VAL A 108 5.67 6.78 -44.78
CA VAL A 108 5.46 6.65 -43.34
C VAL A 108 6.36 5.55 -42.79
N LEU A 109 7.26 5.89 -41.86
CA LEU A 109 7.93 4.89 -41.03
C LEU A 109 7.10 4.68 -39.77
N TYR A 110 6.56 3.48 -39.59
CA TYR A 110 5.79 3.13 -38.39
C TYR A 110 6.64 2.20 -37.52
N ALA A 111 7.18 2.75 -36.42
CA ALA A 111 8.05 2.05 -35.48
C ALA A 111 7.30 1.61 -34.23
N GLY A 112 7.42 0.31 -33.89
CA GLY A 112 6.63 -0.33 -32.84
C GLY A 112 5.20 -0.54 -33.31
N THR A 113 5.01 -1.30 -34.39
CA THR A 113 3.70 -1.45 -35.02
C THR A 113 2.70 -2.20 -34.14
N GLY A 114 3.22 -3.09 -33.29
CA GLY A 114 2.44 -4.12 -32.61
C GLY A 114 1.84 -5.11 -33.62
N PRO A 115 1.15 -6.17 -33.13
CA PRO A 115 0.60 -7.19 -34.02
C PRO A 115 -0.59 -6.72 -34.85
N LEU A 116 -1.22 -5.61 -34.48
CA LEU A 116 -2.43 -5.10 -35.13
C LEU A 116 -2.15 -3.98 -36.14
N GLY A 117 -0.94 -3.42 -36.17
CA GLY A 117 -0.67 -2.17 -36.89
C GLY A 117 -1.64 -1.05 -36.49
N TRP A 118 -2.06 -1.05 -35.22
CA TRP A 118 -3.34 -0.50 -34.76
C TRP A 118 -3.55 0.98 -35.10
N LEU A 119 -2.50 1.80 -35.06
CA LEU A 119 -2.62 3.23 -35.25
C LEU A 119 -2.81 3.66 -36.71
N ILE A 120 -2.53 2.77 -37.67
CA ILE A 120 -2.61 3.07 -39.11
C ILE A 120 -3.55 2.13 -39.86
N LEU A 121 -3.55 0.83 -39.56
CA LEU A 121 -4.35 -0.18 -40.27
C LEU A 121 -5.82 0.24 -40.42
N PRO A 122 -6.51 0.75 -39.37
CA PRO A 122 -7.93 1.05 -39.45
C PRO A 122 -8.29 2.14 -40.45
N THR A 123 -7.36 3.02 -40.81
CA THR A 123 -7.59 4.13 -41.76
C THR A 123 -6.83 3.96 -43.08
N LEU A 124 -5.95 2.96 -43.18
CA LEU A 124 -5.04 2.77 -44.32
C LEU A 124 -5.78 2.58 -45.67
N GLN A 125 -6.97 1.97 -45.63
CA GLN A 125 -7.82 1.78 -46.83
C GLN A 125 -8.34 3.09 -47.43
N ALA A 126 -8.35 4.20 -46.69
CA ALA A 126 -8.81 5.50 -47.17
C ALA A 126 -7.87 6.11 -48.21
N PHE A 127 -6.65 5.57 -48.33
CA PHE A 127 -5.62 6.00 -49.27
C PHE A 127 -5.41 4.92 -50.34
N SER A 128 -4.85 5.25 -51.49
CA SER A 128 -4.31 4.29 -52.47
C SER A 128 -2.82 4.00 -52.22
N SER A 129 -2.28 2.96 -52.85
CA SER A 129 -0.84 2.67 -52.84
C SER A 129 0.01 3.74 -53.54
N GLU A 130 -0.58 4.57 -54.39
CA GLU A 130 0.07 5.77 -54.97
C GLU A 130 0.07 6.97 -54.01
N GLN A 131 -0.81 6.96 -53.00
CA GLN A 131 -0.94 8.03 -52.03
C GLN A 131 -0.10 7.80 -50.77
N VAL A 132 0.01 6.56 -50.29
CA VAL A 132 0.75 6.23 -49.07
C VAL A 132 1.56 4.95 -49.22
N GLN A 133 2.77 4.98 -48.66
CA GLN A 133 3.64 3.81 -48.54
C GLN A 133 4.21 3.74 -47.12
N VAL A 134 3.90 2.64 -46.43
CA VAL A 134 4.31 2.38 -45.05
C VAL A 134 5.55 1.49 -45.04
N THR A 135 6.53 1.84 -44.21
CA THR A 135 7.61 0.95 -43.76
C THR A 135 7.26 0.53 -42.33
N ALA A 136 6.93 -0.74 -42.14
CA ALA A 136 6.61 -1.31 -40.84
C ALA A 136 7.91 -1.77 -40.15
N LEU A 137 8.19 -1.23 -38.97
CA LEU A 137 9.37 -1.54 -38.17
C LEU A 137 8.93 -1.98 -36.77
N ASP A 138 9.25 -3.21 -36.39
CA ASP A 138 8.96 -3.75 -35.05
C ASP A 138 10.12 -4.64 -34.62
N ILE A 139 10.36 -4.74 -33.32
CA ILE A 139 11.43 -5.58 -32.78
C ILE A 139 11.01 -7.06 -32.74
N HIS A 140 9.70 -7.34 -32.77
CA HIS A 140 9.17 -8.69 -32.73
C HIS A 140 8.67 -9.12 -34.12
N GLN A 141 9.28 -10.18 -34.67
CA GLN A 141 8.84 -10.76 -35.95
C GLN A 141 7.36 -11.18 -35.92
N GLN A 142 6.89 -11.72 -34.78
CA GLN A 142 5.50 -12.12 -34.60
C GLN A 142 4.51 -10.95 -34.79
N SER A 143 4.88 -9.74 -34.35
CA SER A 143 4.06 -8.53 -34.56
C SER A 143 3.95 -8.19 -36.04
N LEU A 144 5.07 -8.25 -36.77
CA LEU A 144 5.10 -7.99 -38.21
C LEU A 144 4.31 -9.03 -38.99
N ASP A 145 4.49 -10.31 -38.69
CA ASP A 145 3.77 -11.40 -39.35
C ASP A 145 2.25 -11.26 -39.16
N SER A 146 1.82 -10.89 -37.95
CA SER A 146 0.41 -10.64 -37.62
C SER A 146 -0.15 -9.46 -38.40
N PHE A 147 0.56 -8.33 -38.39
CA PHE A 147 0.14 -7.13 -39.12
C PHE A 147 0.13 -7.37 -40.65
N GLN A 148 1.11 -8.11 -41.16
CA GLN A 148 1.16 -8.52 -42.56
C GLN A 148 -0.01 -9.42 -42.96
N ALA A 149 -0.40 -10.37 -42.10
CA ALA A 149 -1.56 -11.23 -42.32
C ALA A 149 -2.87 -10.41 -42.37
N LEU A 150 -3.04 -9.44 -41.46
CA LEU A 150 -4.18 -8.52 -41.49
C LEU A 150 -4.22 -7.69 -42.78
N CYS A 151 -3.09 -7.11 -43.18
CA CYS A 151 -2.99 -6.36 -44.44
C CYS A 151 -3.33 -7.23 -45.64
N HIS A 152 -2.90 -8.50 -45.67
CA HIS A 152 -3.22 -9.43 -46.76
C HIS A 152 -4.73 -9.72 -46.84
N GLU A 153 -5.35 -10.07 -45.70
CA GLU A 153 -6.78 -10.40 -45.62
C GLU A 153 -7.65 -9.19 -46.02
N LEU A 154 -7.27 -7.99 -45.56
CA LEU A 154 -7.97 -6.74 -45.87
C LEU A 154 -7.66 -6.20 -47.27
N GLY A 155 -6.67 -6.76 -47.97
CA GLY A 155 -6.25 -6.33 -49.31
C GLY A 155 -5.55 -4.97 -49.32
N LEU A 156 -4.73 -4.70 -48.31
CA LEU A 156 -4.00 -3.44 -48.07
C LEU A 156 -2.47 -3.59 -48.19
N GLN A 157 -1.98 -4.78 -48.55
CA GLN A 157 -0.56 -5.08 -48.64
C GLN A 157 0.21 -4.23 -49.66
N ASP A 158 -0.47 -3.69 -50.67
CA ASP A 158 0.12 -2.81 -51.69
C ASP A 158 0.51 -1.41 -51.16
N ARG A 159 0.06 -1.06 -49.95
CA ARG A 159 0.38 0.19 -49.24
C ARG A 159 1.50 0.03 -48.22
N VAL A 160 2.01 -1.19 -48.03
CA VAL A 160 3.15 -1.46 -47.15
C VAL A 160 4.34 -1.87 -48.00
N SER A 161 5.34 -0.99 -48.06
CA SER A 161 6.53 -1.16 -48.90
C SER A 161 7.57 -2.11 -48.30
N GLN A 162 7.67 -2.17 -46.97
CA GLN A 162 8.73 -2.90 -46.26
C GLN A 162 8.25 -3.39 -44.89
N TRP A 163 8.78 -4.54 -44.49
CA TRP A 163 8.58 -5.18 -43.18
C TRP A 163 9.95 -5.43 -42.55
N LEU A 164 10.26 -4.74 -41.46
CA LEU A 164 11.60 -4.67 -40.89
C LEU A 164 11.57 -5.14 -39.44
N CYS A 165 12.16 -6.31 -39.16
CA CYS A 165 12.34 -6.82 -37.80
C CYS A 165 13.66 -6.27 -37.23
N ASN A 166 13.59 -5.19 -36.45
CA ASN A 166 14.76 -4.54 -35.89
C ASN A 166 14.43 -3.64 -34.70
N ASP A 167 15.45 -3.27 -33.94
CA ASP A 167 15.33 -2.33 -32.82
C ASP A 167 15.24 -0.89 -33.34
N ALA A 168 14.07 -0.27 -33.19
CA ALA A 168 13.83 1.11 -33.63
C ALA A 168 14.73 2.15 -32.94
N THR A 169 15.36 1.82 -31.81
CA THR A 169 16.30 2.72 -31.11
C THR A 169 17.66 2.83 -31.80
N ALA A 170 17.97 1.91 -32.72
CA ALA A 170 19.28 1.81 -33.37
C ALA A 170 19.22 1.43 -34.85
N TRP A 171 18.02 1.15 -35.40
CA TRP A 171 17.84 0.71 -36.78
C TRP A 171 18.42 1.71 -37.79
N GLN A 172 19.06 1.18 -38.83
CA GLN A 172 19.61 1.96 -39.95
C GLN A 172 19.06 1.40 -41.25
N PRO A 173 18.61 2.24 -42.20
CA PRO A 173 18.15 1.77 -43.49
C PRO A 173 19.33 1.29 -44.35
N GLU A 174 19.15 0.19 -45.09
CA GLU A 174 20.18 -0.35 -45.99
C GLU A 174 20.55 0.61 -47.14
N GLN A 175 19.61 1.48 -47.50
CA GLN A 175 19.77 2.51 -48.52
C GLN A 175 19.30 3.85 -47.96
N ALA A 176 19.86 4.96 -48.45
CA ALA A 176 19.44 6.28 -48.02
C ALA A 176 17.94 6.49 -48.33
N GLN A 177 17.12 6.48 -47.29
CA GLN A 177 15.68 6.70 -47.34
C GLN A 177 15.29 7.83 -46.40
N THR A 178 14.24 8.54 -46.75
CA THR A 178 13.67 9.63 -45.95
C THR A 178 12.17 9.46 -45.86
N TYR A 179 11.57 9.99 -44.80
CA TYR A 179 10.14 9.82 -44.51
C TYR A 179 9.46 11.17 -44.36
N ASP A 180 8.20 11.23 -44.82
CA ASP A 180 7.32 12.38 -44.59
C ASP A 180 6.79 12.36 -43.15
N LEU A 181 6.53 11.16 -42.61
CA LEU A 181 6.10 10.93 -41.24
C LEU A 181 6.88 9.78 -40.60
N ILE A 182 7.25 9.96 -39.33
CA ILE A 182 7.68 8.88 -38.44
C ILE A 182 6.65 8.78 -37.32
N LEU A 183 5.98 7.64 -37.26
CA LEU A 183 4.96 7.30 -36.27
C LEU A 183 5.57 6.34 -35.27
N SER A 184 5.54 6.66 -33.98
CA SER A 184 5.80 5.69 -32.93
C SER A 184 5.05 6.03 -31.66
N GLU A 185 4.53 5.01 -31.02
CA GLU A 185 3.80 5.08 -29.77
C GLU A 185 4.22 3.87 -28.91
N THR A 186 5.50 3.89 -28.56
CA THR A 186 6.19 2.91 -27.71
C THR A 186 6.58 3.58 -26.41
N MET A 187 5.56 4.13 -25.74
CA MET A 187 5.70 4.94 -24.54
C MET A 187 4.81 4.45 -23.41
N ASN A 188 5.28 4.70 -22.19
CA ASN A 188 4.46 4.67 -21.00
C ASN A 188 4.15 6.09 -20.51
N GLN A 189 3.24 6.18 -19.55
CA GLN A 189 2.94 7.42 -18.84
C GLN A 189 4.22 8.08 -18.31
N PHE A 190 4.34 9.39 -18.53
CA PHE A 190 5.48 10.22 -18.12
C PHE A 190 6.82 9.86 -18.82
N LEU A 191 6.73 9.17 -19.98
CA LEU A 191 7.87 8.68 -20.78
C LEU A 191 8.82 7.78 -19.99
N GLU A 192 8.28 6.94 -19.11
CA GLU A 192 9.09 5.96 -18.37
C GLU A 192 8.95 4.56 -18.99
N LYS A 193 9.79 3.62 -18.55
CA LYS A 193 9.82 2.19 -18.90
C LYS A 193 10.07 1.84 -20.38
N GLU A 194 9.50 2.57 -21.33
CA GLU A 194 9.48 2.23 -22.76
C GLU A 194 10.34 3.21 -23.60
N PRO A 195 10.87 2.79 -24.75
CA PRO A 195 11.97 3.47 -25.43
C PRO A 195 11.61 4.67 -26.33
N GLN A 196 10.40 5.25 -26.23
CA GLN A 196 9.91 6.35 -27.08
C GLN A 196 10.91 7.51 -27.25
N VAL A 197 11.54 7.96 -26.15
CA VAL A 197 12.48 9.10 -26.17
C VAL A 197 13.65 8.79 -27.11
N GLN A 198 14.22 7.59 -26.99
CA GLN A 198 15.33 7.18 -27.84
C GLN A 198 14.88 6.90 -29.28
N ILE A 199 13.70 6.31 -29.48
CA ILE A 199 13.17 6.04 -30.82
C ILE A 199 13.05 7.36 -31.59
N PHE A 200 12.53 8.42 -30.98
CA PHE A 200 12.43 9.72 -31.62
C PHE A 200 13.80 10.40 -31.78
N ALA A 201 14.66 10.38 -30.76
CA ALA A 201 16.01 10.93 -30.87
C ALA A 201 16.80 10.28 -32.01
N HIS A 202 16.66 8.96 -32.19
CA HIS A 202 17.34 8.21 -33.23
C HIS A 202 16.69 8.39 -34.61
N LEU A 203 15.40 8.08 -34.75
CA LEU A 203 14.76 8.00 -36.06
C LEU A 203 14.52 9.37 -36.72
N GLN A 204 14.49 10.47 -35.96
CA GLN A 204 14.25 11.81 -36.53
C GLN A 204 15.21 12.17 -37.67
N GLN A 205 16.43 11.61 -37.68
CA GLN A 205 17.43 11.85 -38.72
C GLN A 205 16.98 11.38 -40.12
N PHE A 206 16.00 10.48 -40.18
CA PHE A 206 15.42 9.98 -41.43
C PHE A 206 14.20 10.77 -41.89
N LEU A 207 13.83 11.86 -41.20
CA LEU A 207 12.78 12.75 -41.69
C LEU A 207 13.26 13.60 -42.86
N LEU A 208 12.34 13.92 -43.75
CA LEU A 208 12.50 15.07 -44.63
C LEU A 208 12.64 16.36 -43.81
N PRO A 209 13.23 17.45 -44.36
CA PRO A 209 13.36 18.71 -43.63
C PRO A 209 12.03 19.27 -43.09
N ASP A 210 10.93 19.04 -43.82
CA ASP A 210 9.57 19.38 -43.43
C ASP A 210 8.80 18.21 -42.81
N GLY A 211 9.44 17.06 -42.53
CA GLY A 211 8.80 15.85 -42.02
C GLY A 211 8.30 15.98 -40.58
N LEU A 212 7.44 15.04 -40.16
CA LEU A 212 6.76 15.08 -38.86
C LEU A 212 7.04 13.83 -38.01
N LEU A 213 7.20 14.04 -36.71
CA LEU A 213 7.00 12.99 -35.71
C LEU A 213 5.52 12.94 -35.32
N ILE A 214 5.02 11.72 -35.10
CA ILE A 214 3.68 11.46 -34.54
C ILE A 214 3.86 10.53 -33.33
N PRO A 215 3.53 10.97 -32.09
CA PRO A 215 2.93 12.26 -31.76
C PRO A 215 3.87 13.46 -32.02
N GLN A 216 3.30 14.64 -32.29
CA GLN A 216 4.06 15.88 -32.47
C GLN A 216 4.76 16.33 -31.19
N GLN A 217 4.09 16.18 -30.04
CA GLN A 217 4.73 16.40 -28.75
C GLN A 217 4.10 15.61 -27.60
N VAL A 218 4.95 15.23 -26.64
CA VAL A 218 4.56 14.68 -25.34
C VAL A 218 5.04 15.64 -24.25
N GLN A 219 4.11 16.30 -23.57
CA GLN A 219 4.38 17.32 -22.54
C GLN A 219 4.24 16.74 -21.13
N LEU A 220 5.28 16.92 -20.33
CA LEU A 220 5.37 16.48 -18.95
C LEU A 220 5.37 17.70 -18.03
N THR A 221 4.43 17.76 -17.07
CA THR A 221 4.33 18.86 -16.09
C THR A 221 4.24 18.31 -14.67
N VAL A 222 4.60 19.15 -13.70
CA VAL A 222 4.55 18.80 -12.27
C VAL A 222 3.74 19.84 -11.50
N ASP A 223 2.84 19.38 -10.66
CA ASP A 223 2.12 20.20 -9.68
C ASP A 223 2.44 19.73 -8.26
N LEU A 224 2.54 20.68 -7.34
CA LEU A 224 2.53 20.41 -5.90
C LEU A 224 1.09 20.29 -5.43
N GLN A 225 0.74 19.18 -4.78
CA GLN A 225 -0.55 18.95 -4.16
C GLN A 225 -0.40 18.93 -2.63
N GLN A 226 -1.13 19.81 -1.95
CA GLN A 226 -1.21 19.81 -0.49
C GLN A 226 -2.64 19.47 -0.05
N GLN A 227 -2.77 18.66 1.00
CA GLN A 227 -4.08 18.43 1.61
C GLN A 227 -4.46 19.60 2.51
N THR A 228 -5.67 20.12 2.30
CA THR A 228 -6.23 21.20 3.13
C THR A 228 -7.60 20.77 3.66
N LEU A 229 -8.17 21.55 4.60
CA LEU A 229 -9.51 21.28 5.16
C LEU A 229 -10.60 21.25 4.08
N ASP A 230 -10.46 22.07 3.05
CA ASP A 230 -11.44 22.24 1.96
C ASP A 230 -11.16 21.30 0.76
N GLY A 231 -10.23 20.35 0.92
CA GLY A 231 -9.79 19.41 -0.12
C GLY A 231 -8.36 19.67 -0.62
N PRO A 232 -7.93 18.92 -1.67
CA PRO A 232 -6.57 19.03 -2.18
C PRO A 232 -6.38 20.35 -2.95
N LYS A 233 -5.37 21.13 -2.55
CA LYS A 233 -4.97 22.34 -3.25
C LYS A 233 -3.77 22.05 -4.15
N LEU A 234 -3.86 22.45 -5.42
CA LEU A 234 -2.82 22.27 -6.43
C LEU A 234 -2.07 23.58 -6.68
N TYR A 235 -0.75 23.49 -6.81
CA TYR A 235 0.14 24.58 -7.17
C TYR A 235 0.99 24.13 -8.37
N PRO A 236 0.75 24.68 -9.58
CA PRO A 236 1.56 24.34 -10.74
C PRO A 236 3.02 24.73 -10.52
N LEU A 237 3.94 23.78 -10.73
CA LEU A 237 5.39 24.03 -10.63
C LEU A 237 6.03 24.30 -12.00
N GLY A 238 5.42 23.78 -13.08
CA GLY A 238 5.81 24.06 -14.45
C GLY A 238 6.06 22.82 -15.30
N GLU A 239 6.58 23.06 -16.51
CA GLU A 239 7.00 22.01 -17.44
C GLU A 239 8.31 21.36 -16.98
N LEU A 240 8.29 20.03 -16.91
CA LEU A 240 9.47 19.22 -16.68
C LEU A 240 10.19 18.96 -18.01
N PHE A 241 9.48 18.42 -19.00
CA PHE A 241 10.07 18.04 -20.27
C PHE A 241 9.01 18.00 -21.38
N CYS A 242 9.44 18.22 -22.62
CA CYS A 242 8.62 18.08 -23.80
C CYS A 242 9.40 17.27 -24.85
N LEU A 243 8.92 16.08 -25.20
CA LEU A 243 9.47 15.31 -26.32
C LEU A 243 8.78 15.80 -27.61
N ASN A 244 9.52 16.45 -28.50
CA ASN A 244 9.08 16.93 -29.82
C ASN A 244 10.25 16.85 -30.81
N ILE A 245 10.09 17.36 -32.04
CA ILE A 245 11.14 17.26 -33.06
C ILE A 245 12.39 18.08 -32.68
N GLU A 246 12.23 19.23 -32.05
CA GLU A 246 13.35 20.07 -31.60
C GLU A 246 14.15 19.37 -30.50
N THR A 247 13.48 18.84 -29.48
CA THR A 247 14.17 18.13 -28.40
C THR A 247 14.74 16.79 -28.85
N ALA A 248 14.08 16.06 -29.76
CA ALA A 248 14.62 14.84 -30.35
C ALA A 248 15.93 15.10 -31.11
N LYS A 249 16.02 16.19 -31.87
CA LYS A 249 17.28 16.61 -32.55
C LYS A 249 18.39 16.90 -31.56
N VAL A 250 18.09 17.66 -30.51
CA VAL A 250 19.07 18.00 -29.45
C VAL A 250 19.53 16.77 -28.68
N LEU A 251 18.65 15.78 -28.46
CA LEU A 251 19.00 14.51 -27.84
C LEU A 251 19.88 13.63 -28.73
N ALA A 252 19.68 13.65 -30.05
CA ALA A 252 20.51 12.93 -31.02
C ALA A 252 21.98 13.38 -30.99
N GLU A 253 22.22 14.65 -30.62
CA GLU A 253 23.56 15.24 -30.48
C GLU A 253 24.18 15.00 -29.09
N CYS A 254 23.54 14.17 -28.24
CA CYS A 254 24.00 13.75 -26.91
C CYS A 254 24.26 14.90 -25.92
N THR A 255 23.25 15.73 -25.64
CA THR A 255 23.34 16.72 -24.55
C THR A 255 22.57 16.28 -23.31
N GLU A 256 23.31 15.99 -22.22
CA GLU A 256 22.74 15.64 -20.90
C GLU A 256 21.89 16.77 -20.30
N ASP A 257 22.02 18.01 -20.79
CA ASP A 257 21.35 19.20 -20.26
C ASP A 257 19.81 19.12 -20.34
N LEU A 258 19.24 18.45 -21.35
CA LEU A 258 17.78 18.32 -21.49
C LEU A 258 17.17 17.41 -20.42
N PHE A 259 17.94 16.44 -19.93
CA PHE A 259 17.50 15.49 -18.91
C PHE A 259 17.58 16.05 -17.51
N ASN A 260 18.19 17.22 -17.30
CA ASN A 260 18.36 17.84 -16.00
C ASN A 260 17.48 19.09 -15.85
N LYS A 261 16.55 19.07 -14.90
CA LYS A 261 15.56 20.14 -14.71
C LYS A 261 15.44 20.58 -13.25
N LYS A 262 15.13 21.86 -13.07
CA LYS A 262 14.99 22.50 -11.76
C LYS A 262 13.63 23.18 -11.69
N LEU A 263 12.79 22.76 -10.76
CA LEU A 263 11.48 23.37 -10.52
C LEU A 263 11.47 24.03 -9.13
N GLN A 264 11.06 25.29 -9.09
CA GLN A 264 11.04 26.07 -7.85
C GLN A 264 9.76 25.76 -7.07
N LEU A 265 9.90 25.36 -5.80
CA LEU A 265 8.76 25.24 -4.92
C LEU A 265 8.27 26.64 -4.48
N PRO A 266 6.95 26.86 -4.41
CA PRO A 266 6.41 28.07 -3.81
C PRO A 266 6.70 28.11 -2.31
N VAL A 267 6.49 29.27 -1.70
CA VAL A 267 6.44 29.39 -0.24
C VAL A 267 5.08 28.89 0.24
N PHE A 268 5.08 27.97 1.20
CA PHE A 268 3.90 27.30 1.74
C PHE A 268 4.16 26.87 3.19
N VAL A 269 3.09 26.63 3.95
CA VAL A 269 3.19 26.09 5.31
C VAL A 269 3.61 24.61 5.22
N PRO A 270 4.70 24.20 5.90
CA PRO A 270 5.17 22.81 5.88
C PRO A 270 4.05 21.84 6.20
N SER A 271 3.81 20.90 5.28
CA SER A 271 2.78 19.88 5.40
C SER A 271 3.11 18.70 4.50
N VAL A 272 2.46 17.58 4.76
CA VAL A 272 2.57 16.40 3.89
C VAL A 272 2.06 16.76 2.51
N SER A 273 2.96 16.67 1.54
CA SER A 273 2.68 17.07 0.17
C SER A 273 2.81 15.88 -0.76
N SER A 274 2.15 15.95 -1.91
CA SER A 274 2.38 15.04 -3.03
C SER A 274 2.81 15.86 -4.25
N LEU A 275 3.62 15.27 -5.13
CA LEU A 275 3.86 15.83 -6.46
C LEU A 275 2.99 15.06 -7.46
N LYS A 276 2.13 15.77 -8.17
CA LYS A 276 1.30 15.26 -9.25
C LYS A 276 2.07 15.43 -10.56
N LEU A 277 2.32 14.32 -11.25
CA LEU A 277 3.06 14.23 -12.50
C LEU A 277 2.05 14.02 -13.62
N ASN A 278 1.95 14.98 -14.54
CA ASN A 278 0.96 14.97 -15.60
C ASN A 278 1.64 14.75 -16.97
N THR A 279 0.96 14.01 -17.85
CA THR A 279 1.33 13.81 -19.25
C THR A 279 0.20 14.34 -20.13
N ARG A 280 0.53 15.15 -21.13
CA ARG A 280 -0.37 15.54 -22.22
C ARG A 280 0.28 15.20 -23.55
N ILE A 281 -0.47 14.70 -24.52
CA ILE A 281 0.08 14.26 -25.80
C ILE A 281 -0.64 14.98 -26.91
N GLN A 282 0.08 15.81 -27.67
CA GLN A 282 -0.41 16.30 -28.95
C GLN A 282 -0.03 15.29 -30.02
N VAL A 283 -1.00 14.53 -30.51
CA VAL A 283 -0.72 13.56 -31.57
C VAL A 283 -0.46 14.29 -32.88
N TYR A 284 -1.36 15.20 -33.27
CA TYR A 284 -1.19 16.05 -34.44
C TYR A 284 -2.17 17.23 -34.42
N ARG A 285 -1.72 18.48 -34.62
CA ARG A 285 -2.55 19.70 -34.62
C ARG A 285 -3.50 19.74 -33.42
N ASP A 286 -4.81 19.73 -33.64
CA ASP A 286 -5.82 19.84 -32.58
C ASP A 286 -6.18 18.48 -31.94
N PHE A 287 -5.54 17.39 -32.36
CA PHE A 287 -5.73 16.06 -31.77
C PHE A 287 -4.84 15.90 -30.54
N TRP A 288 -5.45 16.00 -29.36
CA TRP A 288 -4.81 15.88 -28.06
C TRP A 288 -5.37 14.72 -27.23
N LEU A 289 -4.50 14.09 -26.46
CA LEU A 289 -4.86 13.32 -25.27
C LEU A 289 -4.54 14.17 -24.04
N GLU A 290 -5.60 14.59 -23.37
CA GLU A 290 -5.61 15.38 -22.14
C GLU A 290 -5.60 14.48 -20.89
N GLU A 291 -5.41 15.11 -19.72
CA GLU A 291 -5.37 14.38 -18.45
C GLU A 291 -6.58 13.43 -18.29
N ARG A 292 -6.30 12.19 -17.88
CA ARG A 292 -7.28 11.11 -17.62
C ARG A 292 -8.07 10.62 -18.82
N GLN A 293 -7.73 11.01 -20.04
CA GLN A 293 -8.39 10.49 -21.23
C GLN A 293 -7.87 9.12 -21.68
N SER A 294 -6.60 8.83 -21.39
CA SER A 294 -5.90 7.59 -21.71
C SER A 294 -5.04 7.12 -20.53
N GLN A 295 -4.69 5.83 -20.48
CA GLN A 295 -3.71 5.28 -19.56
C GLN A 295 -2.37 6.04 -19.59
N LEU A 296 -1.96 6.55 -20.75
CA LEU A 296 -0.74 7.36 -20.93
C LEU A 296 -0.82 8.74 -20.24
N THR A 297 -2.03 9.23 -20.02
CA THR A 297 -2.36 10.58 -19.53
C THR A 297 -3.03 10.58 -18.16
N LEU A 298 -3.13 9.41 -17.52
CA LEU A 298 -3.42 9.37 -16.09
C LEU A 298 -2.37 10.23 -15.36
N PRO A 299 -2.69 10.83 -14.21
CA PRO A 299 -1.69 11.48 -13.38
C PRO A 299 -0.96 10.44 -12.51
N LYS A 300 0.36 10.60 -12.37
CA LYS A 300 1.18 9.86 -11.42
C LYS A 300 1.41 10.70 -10.19
N PHE A 301 1.58 10.08 -9.04
CA PHE A 301 1.78 10.79 -7.80
C PHE A 301 3.00 10.29 -7.04
N MET A 302 3.85 11.23 -6.64
CA MET A 302 4.86 11.00 -5.61
C MET A 302 4.27 11.47 -4.28
N HIS A 303 3.73 10.53 -3.51
CA HIS A 303 3.01 10.84 -2.28
C HIS A 303 3.93 11.02 -1.07
N ARG A 304 3.38 11.67 -0.04
CA ARG A 304 3.94 11.71 1.33
C ARG A 304 5.36 12.30 1.39
N LEU A 305 5.60 13.36 0.64
CA LEU A 305 6.84 14.10 0.63
C LEU A 305 6.81 15.22 1.69
N TRP A 306 7.84 15.27 2.52
CA TRP A 306 8.06 16.38 3.44
C TRP A 306 9.01 17.39 2.80
N LEU A 307 8.46 18.25 1.94
CA LEU A 307 9.25 19.17 1.11
C LEU A 307 9.62 20.45 1.89
N LYS A 308 10.88 20.86 1.82
CA LYS A 308 11.31 22.16 2.35
C LYS A 308 10.72 23.29 1.51
N SER A 309 9.97 24.17 2.16
CA SER A 309 9.32 25.26 1.44
C SER A 309 10.32 26.22 0.80
N GLY A 310 10.01 26.73 -0.39
CA GLY A 310 10.87 27.68 -1.11
C GLY A 310 12.18 27.10 -1.67
N THR A 311 12.40 25.79 -1.63
CA THR A 311 13.59 25.15 -2.24
C THR A 311 13.34 24.69 -3.67
N VAL A 312 14.39 24.16 -4.31
CA VAL A 312 14.35 23.66 -5.68
C VAL A 312 14.24 22.14 -5.70
N LEU A 313 13.29 21.62 -6.48
CA LEU A 313 13.25 20.22 -6.88
C LEU A 313 14.22 20.01 -8.05
N ARG A 314 15.14 19.05 -7.93
CA ARG A 314 16.09 18.70 -8.99
C ARG A 314 15.67 17.37 -9.61
N TRP A 315 15.44 17.39 -10.92
CA TRP A 315 14.99 16.25 -11.68
C TRP A 315 16.08 15.82 -12.66
N SER A 316 16.31 14.52 -12.77
CA SER A 316 17.19 13.93 -13.77
C SER A 316 16.49 12.75 -14.46
N TYR A 317 16.42 12.74 -15.79
CA TYR A 317 15.93 11.59 -16.54
C TYR A 317 17.05 10.58 -16.80
N LEU A 318 16.84 9.34 -16.38
CA LEU A 318 17.78 8.24 -16.59
C LEU A 318 17.37 7.50 -17.86
N LEU A 319 18.12 7.68 -18.94
CA LEU A 319 17.90 6.96 -20.21
C LEU A 319 18.74 5.67 -20.22
N GLU A 320 18.23 4.65 -19.54
CA GLU A 320 18.82 3.31 -19.38
C GLU A 320 17.79 2.22 -19.73
N GLN A 321 18.07 0.94 -19.47
CA GLN A 321 17.13 -0.17 -19.75
C GLN A 321 15.77 -0.02 -19.06
N ASN A 322 15.69 0.78 -17.99
CA ASN A 322 14.45 1.14 -17.31
C ASN A 322 14.36 2.66 -17.20
N PRO A 323 13.92 3.35 -18.27
CA PRO A 323 13.91 4.80 -18.29
C PRO A 323 12.96 5.37 -17.24
N ARG A 324 13.41 6.39 -16.50
CA ARG A 324 12.65 6.97 -15.39
C ARG A 324 13.14 8.36 -15.01
N TRP A 325 12.26 9.12 -14.36
CA TRP A 325 12.63 10.36 -13.71
C TRP A 325 13.08 10.12 -12.26
N LYS A 326 14.26 10.64 -11.91
CA LYS A 326 14.75 10.70 -10.54
C LYS A 326 14.54 12.12 -9.99
N LEU A 327 14.02 12.20 -8.77
CA LEU A 327 13.85 13.45 -8.03
C LEU A 327 14.83 13.50 -6.84
N ASP A 328 15.62 14.55 -6.79
CA ASP A 328 16.42 14.94 -5.63
C ASP A 328 15.83 16.23 -5.02
N TYR A 329 15.53 16.22 -3.72
CA TYR A 329 14.89 17.34 -3.02
C TYR A 329 15.45 17.54 -1.61
N GLU A 330 15.31 18.77 -1.08
CA GLU A 330 15.59 19.06 0.32
C GLU A 330 14.36 18.73 1.17
N ALA A 331 14.52 17.82 2.14
CA ALA A 331 13.48 17.55 3.11
C ALA A 331 13.29 18.77 4.03
N GLY A 332 12.04 19.05 4.38
CA GLY A 332 11.72 20.05 5.40
C GLY A 332 12.22 19.59 6.78
N GLU A 333 12.38 20.53 7.70
CA GLU A 333 12.52 20.20 9.11
C GLU A 333 11.14 19.81 9.67
N PHE A 334 11.11 18.82 10.57
CA PHE A 334 9.90 18.40 11.27
C PHE A 334 10.19 18.35 12.76
N GLU A 335 9.49 19.17 13.53
CA GLU A 335 9.52 19.14 14.98
C GLU A 335 8.21 18.57 15.49
N LEU A 336 8.30 17.58 16.39
CA LEU A 336 7.12 17.06 17.06
C LEU A 336 6.53 18.13 17.97
N ALA A 337 5.21 18.28 17.93
CA ALA A 337 4.48 19.12 18.86
C ALA A 337 4.75 18.69 20.30
N ALA A 338 4.68 19.66 21.22
CA ALA A 338 4.77 19.38 22.65
C ALA A 338 3.58 18.51 23.10
N SER A 339 3.75 17.74 24.18
CA SER A 339 2.69 16.86 24.70
C SER A 339 1.44 17.64 25.14
N ASP A 340 1.58 18.90 25.53
CA ASP A 340 0.48 19.78 25.92
C ASP A 340 -0.21 20.48 24.72
N ASP A 341 0.18 20.15 23.49
CA ASP A 341 -0.56 20.55 22.29
C ASP A 341 -1.85 19.73 22.13
N CYS A 342 -2.89 20.16 22.83
CA CYS A 342 -4.18 19.48 22.90
C CYS A 342 -5.12 19.79 21.71
N ARG A 343 -4.61 20.18 20.54
CA ARG A 343 -5.46 20.49 19.37
C ARG A 343 -6.23 19.29 18.82
N ALA A 344 -5.81 18.07 19.15
CA ALA A 344 -6.53 16.85 18.86
C ALA A 344 -7.58 16.58 19.96
N GLU A 345 -8.74 17.22 19.86
CA GLU A 345 -9.90 17.03 20.74
C GLU A 345 -9.62 17.22 22.24
N GLY A 346 -8.68 18.09 22.62
CA GLY A 346 -8.39 18.39 24.01
C GLY A 346 -7.54 17.33 24.74
N LEU A 347 -7.12 16.26 24.05
CA LEU A 347 -6.36 15.16 24.66
C LEU A 347 -4.86 15.44 24.68
N PHE A 348 -4.26 15.36 25.87
CA PHE A 348 -2.82 15.46 26.10
C PHE A 348 -2.09 14.35 25.34
N HIS A 349 -0.97 14.69 24.71
CA HIS A 349 -0.06 13.82 23.97
C HIS A 349 -0.62 13.22 22.67
N LEU A 350 -1.94 13.28 22.41
CA LEU A 350 -2.54 12.64 21.24
C LEU A 350 -2.05 13.21 19.91
N TYR A 351 -1.94 14.54 19.81
CA TYR A 351 -1.46 15.17 18.57
C TYR A 351 0.00 14.79 18.28
N ARG A 352 0.84 14.76 19.31
CA ARG A 352 2.24 14.34 19.25
C ARG A 352 2.37 12.86 18.87
N LEU A 353 1.60 11.96 19.50
CA LEU A 353 1.56 10.55 19.16
C LEU A 353 1.13 10.34 17.70
N TRP A 354 0.09 11.04 17.24
CA TRP A 354 -0.32 10.98 15.84
C TRP A 354 0.80 11.43 14.90
N GLN A 355 1.49 12.53 15.19
CA GLN A 355 2.65 12.97 14.42
C GLN A 355 3.78 11.93 14.37
N LYS A 356 4.06 11.23 15.48
CA LYS A 356 5.00 10.10 15.51
C LYS A 356 4.57 8.98 14.56
N THR A 357 3.27 8.66 14.52
CA THR A 357 2.77 7.66 13.55
C THR A 357 2.84 8.15 12.10
N LEU A 358 2.69 9.45 11.85
CA LEU A 358 2.88 10.00 10.51
C LEU A 358 4.33 9.86 10.04
N LEU A 359 5.30 10.13 10.91
CA LEU A 359 6.72 9.97 10.62
C LEU A 359 7.06 8.53 10.23
N GLN A 360 6.47 7.53 10.90
CA GLN A 360 6.65 6.11 10.55
C GLN A 360 6.07 5.76 9.16
N LYS A 361 5.07 6.51 8.68
CA LYS A 361 4.49 6.33 7.33
C LYS A 361 5.29 7.03 6.23
N TRP A 362 6.22 7.92 6.57
CA TRP A 362 6.96 8.72 5.59
C TRP A 362 8.26 8.01 5.18
N PRO A 363 8.63 8.01 3.88
CA PRO A 363 9.90 7.47 3.42
C PRO A 363 11.13 8.24 3.94
N SER A 364 10.93 9.36 4.62
CA SER A 364 11.99 10.18 5.18
C SER A 364 12.64 9.47 6.35
N GLY A 365 13.96 9.29 6.33
CA GLY A 365 14.76 8.83 7.47
C GLY A 365 14.76 9.78 8.68
N LEU A 366 13.72 10.59 8.84
CA LEU A 366 13.37 11.36 10.03
C LEU A 366 13.02 10.36 11.15
N LYS A 367 14.04 9.91 11.86
CA LYS A 367 13.89 9.16 13.10
C LYS A 367 13.84 10.15 14.26
N THR A 368 12.82 10.06 15.09
CA THR A 368 12.76 10.76 16.37
C THR A 368 13.23 9.82 17.46
N ASP A 369 14.28 10.21 18.21
CA ASP A 369 14.85 9.46 19.34
C ASP A 369 14.03 9.62 20.63
N HIS A 370 12.71 9.79 20.50
CA HIS A 370 11.82 10.00 21.64
C HIS A 370 11.18 8.67 22.04
N ASN A 371 11.82 7.97 22.98
CA ASN A 371 11.26 6.77 23.59
C ASN A 371 10.18 7.13 24.63
N GLU A 372 8.99 7.47 24.14
CA GLU A 372 7.80 7.80 24.94
C GLU A 372 6.76 6.67 24.94
N TRP A 373 7.18 5.43 24.62
CA TRP A 373 6.29 4.29 24.40
C TRP A 373 5.28 4.05 25.52
N LEU A 374 5.72 4.16 26.78
CA LEU A 374 4.83 3.97 27.93
C LEU A 374 3.73 5.02 28.00
N LEU A 375 4.05 6.27 27.65
CA LEU A 375 3.09 7.36 27.60
C LEU A 375 2.12 7.18 26.42
N ASP A 376 2.63 6.76 25.26
CA ASP A 376 1.82 6.45 24.08
C ASP A 376 0.79 5.37 24.40
N LYS A 377 1.25 4.25 24.95
CA LYS A 377 0.41 3.12 25.33
C LYS A 377 -0.62 3.53 26.38
N ALA A 378 -0.20 4.26 27.40
CA ALA A 378 -1.10 4.70 28.46
C ALA A 378 -2.21 5.63 27.96
N LEU A 379 -1.91 6.55 27.04
CA LEU A 379 -2.94 7.37 26.39
C LEU A 379 -3.98 6.49 25.71
N LEU A 380 -3.56 5.51 24.91
CA LEU A 380 -4.48 4.60 24.20
C LEU A 380 -5.30 3.72 25.16
N ASP A 381 -4.69 3.25 26.24
CA ASP A 381 -5.36 2.48 27.29
C ASP A 381 -6.42 3.31 28.03
N LEU A 382 -6.07 4.54 28.43
CA LEU A 382 -6.96 5.47 29.14
C LEU A 382 -8.11 5.99 28.24
N MET A 383 -7.89 6.06 26.92
CA MET A 383 -8.96 6.32 25.94
C MET A 383 -9.90 5.13 25.74
N GLY A 384 -9.61 3.97 26.35
CA GLY A 384 -10.40 2.75 26.18
C GLY A 384 -10.23 2.09 24.80
N LEU A 385 -9.16 2.41 24.08
CA LEU A 385 -8.85 1.80 22.78
C LEU A 385 -7.96 0.57 22.94
N GLY A 386 -6.97 0.66 23.83
CA GLY A 386 -5.88 -0.30 23.86
C GLY A 386 -4.90 -0.11 22.71
N LEU A 387 -3.81 -0.87 22.74
CA LEU A 387 -2.69 -0.67 21.83
C LEU A 387 -3.05 -0.93 20.36
N GLN A 388 -3.59 -2.11 20.04
CA GLN A 388 -3.86 -2.50 18.65
C GLN A 388 -4.91 -1.59 17.98
N PRO A 389 -6.14 -1.43 18.51
CA PRO A 389 -7.13 -0.54 17.90
C PRO A 389 -6.69 0.91 17.89
N GLY A 390 -5.94 1.34 18.91
CA GLY A 390 -5.37 2.68 18.98
C GLY A 390 -4.37 2.96 17.86
N LEU A 391 -3.45 2.03 17.60
CA LEU A 391 -2.54 2.13 16.46
C LEU A 391 -3.30 2.08 15.13
N GLU A 392 -4.24 1.16 14.95
CA GLU A 392 -5.07 1.08 13.72
C GLU A 392 -5.79 2.41 13.44
N LEU A 393 -6.36 3.05 14.47
CA LEU A 393 -6.98 4.37 14.37
C LEU A 393 -5.96 5.42 13.90
N LEU A 394 -4.81 5.55 14.56
CA LEU A 394 -3.78 6.52 14.22
C LEU A 394 -3.21 6.27 12.80
N PHE A 395 -2.99 5.00 12.43
CA PHE A 395 -2.50 4.62 11.12
C PHE A 395 -3.52 4.88 10.00
N SER A 396 -4.81 4.86 10.31
CA SER A 396 -5.87 5.20 9.35
C SER A 396 -6.00 6.72 9.08
N CYS A 397 -5.47 7.58 9.96
CA CYS A 397 -5.59 9.04 9.84
C CYS A 397 -4.35 9.66 9.17
N ASN A 398 -4.56 10.39 8.07
CA ASN A 398 -3.53 11.16 7.35
C ASN A 398 -3.65 12.67 7.59
N THR A 399 -4.80 13.14 8.07
CA THR A 399 -5.03 14.55 8.40
C THR A 399 -5.54 14.74 9.83
N LEU A 400 -5.33 15.92 10.41
CA LEU A 400 -5.83 16.25 11.75
C LEU A 400 -7.37 16.18 11.85
N PRO A 401 -8.16 16.64 10.85
CA PRO A 401 -9.61 16.49 10.88
C PRO A 401 -10.07 15.03 10.92
N GLU A 402 -9.42 14.15 10.15
CA GLU A 402 -9.70 12.72 10.19
C GLU A 402 -9.47 12.15 11.59
N LEU A 403 -8.34 12.50 12.22
CA LEU A 403 -8.05 12.12 13.59
C LEU A 403 -9.14 12.62 14.55
N CYS A 404 -9.45 13.91 14.50
CA CYS A 404 -10.46 14.54 15.35
C CYS A 404 -11.83 13.88 15.19
N GLN A 405 -12.25 13.59 13.95
CA GLN A 405 -13.50 12.91 13.67
C GLN A 405 -13.55 11.50 14.28
N LYS A 406 -12.46 10.73 14.14
CA LYS A 406 -12.38 9.38 14.73
C LYS A 406 -12.39 9.43 16.25
N VAL A 407 -11.70 10.38 16.86
CA VAL A 407 -11.68 10.55 18.32
C VAL A 407 -13.07 10.91 18.84
N ARG A 408 -13.81 11.80 18.17
CA ARG A 408 -15.21 12.12 18.55
C ARG A 408 -16.13 10.91 18.50
N SER A 409 -15.87 9.94 17.63
CA SER A 409 -16.65 8.71 17.56
C SER A 409 -16.48 7.79 18.77
N LEU A 410 -15.48 8.05 19.62
CA LEU A 410 -15.28 7.33 20.88
C LEU A 410 -16.21 7.79 22.01
N ILE A 411 -16.90 8.93 21.83
CA ILE A 411 -17.88 9.46 22.78
C ILE A 411 -17.29 9.65 24.20
N LEU A 412 -16.07 10.18 24.28
CA LEU A 412 -15.46 10.58 25.55
C LEU A 412 -16.14 11.85 26.06
N SER A 413 -16.57 11.85 27.33
CA SER A 413 -17.11 13.05 27.97
C SER A 413 -15.99 14.03 28.37
N ASP A 414 -16.34 15.28 28.67
CA ASP A 414 -15.38 16.26 29.19
C ASP A 414 -14.70 15.77 30.50
N ALA A 415 -15.44 15.02 31.31
CA ALA A 415 -14.91 14.43 32.55
C ALA A 415 -13.88 13.33 32.25
N ASP A 416 -14.12 12.51 31.21
CA ASP A 416 -13.16 11.49 30.77
C ASP A 416 -11.88 12.16 30.27
N ILE A 417 -12.00 13.17 29.40
CA ILE A 417 -10.85 13.91 28.86
C ILE A 417 -10.04 14.56 29.99
N GLN A 418 -10.71 15.19 30.96
CA GLN A 418 -10.03 15.77 32.13
C GLN A 418 -9.33 14.71 32.97
N HIS A 419 -9.95 13.55 33.18
CA HIS A 419 -9.35 12.45 33.93
C HIS A 419 -8.12 11.89 33.23
N ILE A 420 -8.22 11.62 31.92
CA ILE A 420 -7.11 11.15 31.07
C ILE A 420 -5.95 12.14 31.14
N ASN A 421 -6.22 13.42 30.88
CA ASN A 421 -5.20 14.46 30.91
C ASN A 421 -4.57 14.60 32.29
N HIS A 422 -5.36 14.54 33.36
CA HIS A 422 -4.85 14.64 34.72
C HIS A 422 -3.88 13.49 35.04
N GLN A 423 -4.24 12.25 34.71
CA GLN A 423 -3.37 11.10 34.88
C GLN A 423 -2.07 11.26 34.09
N LEU A 424 -2.14 11.63 32.81
CA LEU A 424 -0.94 11.75 31.97
C LEU A 424 -0.04 12.93 32.40
N CYS A 425 -0.62 14.09 32.72
CA CYS A 425 0.13 15.31 33.06
C CYS A 425 0.87 15.22 34.40
N LEU A 426 0.23 14.64 35.43
CA LEU A 426 0.82 14.50 36.76
C LEU A 426 2.13 13.70 36.75
N HIS A 427 2.32 12.86 35.74
CA HIS A 427 3.45 11.95 35.64
C HIS A 427 4.45 12.35 34.54
N HIS A 428 4.06 13.25 33.62
CA HIS A 428 4.95 13.83 32.61
C HIS A 428 5.77 15.02 33.15
N THR A 429 5.31 15.71 34.20
CA THR A 429 6.05 16.82 34.81
C THR A 429 7.05 16.30 35.86
N PRO A 430 8.36 16.60 35.74
CA PRO A 430 9.32 16.20 36.75
C PRO A 430 9.06 16.95 38.05
N ASN A 431 8.64 16.19 39.07
CA ASN A 431 8.84 16.51 40.47
C ASN A 431 8.05 17.71 41.03
N GLU A 432 6.84 17.46 41.51
CA GLU A 432 6.39 18.05 42.76
C GLU A 432 6.34 16.94 43.83
N LEU A 433 6.98 17.21 44.97
CA LEU A 433 7.01 16.39 46.19
C LEU A 433 5.59 16.20 46.76
N LYS A 434 4.75 15.42 46.09
CA LYS A 434 3.51 14.92 46.67
C LYS A 434 3.83 13.69 47.52
N PRO A 435 3.26 13.57 48.73
CA PRO A 435 3.44 12.38 49.55
C PRO A 435 3.02 11.15 48.72
N THR A 436 3.93 10.18 48.59
CA THR A 436 3.63 8.92 47.92
C THR A 436 2.44 8.29 48.64
N PRO A 437 1.33 7.99 47.95
CA PRO A 437 0.21 7.29 48.57
C PRO A 437 0.73 6.00 49.19
N ALA A 438 0.16 5.60 50.33
CA ALA A 438 0.50 4.32 50.93
C ALA A 438 0.22 3.20 49.92
N ILE A 439 1.20 2.33 49.68
CA ILE A 439 1.05 1.18 48.79
C ILE A 439 0.04 0.23 49.45
N PRO A 440 -1.03 -0.18 48.75
CA PRO A 440 -1.98 -1.15 49.28
C PRO A 440 -1.31 -2.51 49.46
N ALA A 441 -1.77 -3.30 50.43
CA ALA A 441 -1.22 -4.62 50.74
C ALA A 441 -2.29 -5.73 50.73
N PRO A 442 -2.95 -6.01 49.58
CA PRO A 442 -3.95 -7.07 49.47
C PRO A 442 -3.37 -8.50 49.51
N LEU A 443 -2.08 -8.69 49.19
CA LEU A 443 -1.42 -9.99 49.17
C LEU A 443 -0.79 -10.34 50.53
N SER A 444 -0.90 -11.61 50.93
CA SER A 444 -0.23 -12.15 52.12
C SER A 444 1.28 -12.27 51.93
N GLU A 445 2.01 -12.43 53.04
CA GLU A 445 3.45 -12.68 53.01
C GLU A 445 3.80 -13.96 52.23
N GLU A 446 3.05 -15.04 52.45
CA GLU A 446 3.22 -16.31 51.71
C GLU A 446 3.02 -16.13 50.19
N GLN A 447 2.06 -15.30 49.78
CA GLN A 447 1.85 -14.99 48.37
C GLN A 447 3.02 -14.19 47.79
N LEU A 448 3.55 -13.21 48.53
CA LEU A 448 4.71 -12.45 48.09
C LEU A 448 5.97 -13.30 47.99
N GLU A 449 6.20 -14.21 48.95
CA GLU A 449 7.29 -15.20 48.90
C GLU A 449 7.14 -16.12 47.68
N PHE A 450 5.93 -16.61 47.42
CA PHE A 450 5.63 -17.43 46.25
C PHE A 450 5.92 -16.68 44.94
N TRP A 451 5.47 -15.43 44.83
CA TRP A 451 5.75 -14.58 43.67
C TRP A 451 7.25 -14.39 43.44
N GLN A 452 8.02 -14.09 44.49
CA GLN A 452 9.46 -13.91 44.38
C GLN A 452 10.16 -15.18 43.90
N GLN A 453 9.76 -16.34 44.44
CA GLN A 453 10.36 -17.62 44.10
C GLN A 453 9.98 -18.11 42.69
N HIS A 454 8.72 -17.96 42.30
CA HIS A 454 8.18 -18.61 41.10
C HIS A 454 7.92 -17.66 39.93
N GLY A 455 7.76 -16.36 40.19
CA GLY A 455 7.52 -15.34 39.17
C GLY A 455 6.08 -15.28 38.65
N TYR A 456 5.16 -16.04 39.25
CA TYR A 456 3.73 -15.99 38.96
C TYR A 456 2.91 -16.08 40.24
N LEU A 457 1.63 -15.68 40.17
CA LEU A 457 0.67 -15.83 41.25
C LEU A 457 -0.71 -16.23 40.71
N VAL A 458 -1.45 -17.01 41.49
CA VAL A 458 -2.89 -17.25 41.29
C VAL A 458 -3.63 -16.67 42.48
N ILE A 459 -4.56 -15.76 42.23
CA ILE A 459 -5.35 -15.06 43.25
C ILE A 459 -6.80 -15.49 43.06
N PRO A 460 -7.38 -16.19 44.04
CA PRO A 460 -8.72 -16.75 43.88
C PRO A 460 -9.80 -15.68 43.94
N ASP A 461 -10.89 -15.93 43.22
CA ASP A 461 -12.17 -15.22 43.39
C ASP A 461 -12.08 -13.67 43.29
N VAL A 462 -11.26 -13.14 42.38
CA VAL A 462 -11.20 -11.68 42.14
C VAL A 462 -12.45 -11.15 41.43
N LEU A 463 -13.13 -12.01 40.66
CA LEU A 463 -14.46 -11.75 40.10
C LEU A 463 -15.51 -12.64 40.75
N THR A 464 -16.71 -12.11 40.91
CA THR A 464 -17.87 -12.91 41.29
C THR A 464 -18.35 -13.80 40.14
N PRO A 465 -19.08 -14.90 40.43
CA PRO A 465 -19.67 -15.75 39.39
C PRO A 465 -20.52 -14.97 38.38
N GLN A 466 -21.28 -13.98 38.84
CA GLN A 466 -22.11 -13.13 37.97
C GLN A 466 -21.24 -12.32 36.98
N GLN A 467 -20.15 -11.71 37.44
CA GLN A 467 -19.24 -10.96 36.56
C GLN A 467 -18.59 -11.87 35.51
N CYS A 468 -18.24 -13.11 35.89
CA CYS A 468 -17.74 -14.11 34.96
C CYS A 468 -18.80 -14.45 33.90
N GLU A 469 -20.06 -14.71 34.31
CA GLU A 469 -21.17 -15.01 33.39
C GLU A 469 -21.44 -13.86 32.40
N GLU A 470 -21.48 -12.61 32.87
CA GLU A 470 -21.67 -11.42 32.03
C GLU A 470 -20.52 -11.25 31.01
N SER A 471 -19.29 -11.56 31.42
CA SER A 471 -18.12 -11.53 30.55
C SER A 471 -18.13 -12.65 29.50
N GLN A 472 -18.54 -13.87 29.90
CA GLN A 472 -18.75 -14.98 28.98
C GLN A 472 -19.82 -14.64 27.95
N GLN A 473 -20.94 -14.03 28.38
CA GLN A 473 -22.01 -13.61 27.47
C GLN A 473 -21.52 -12.64 26.39
N ALA A 474 -20.66 -11.69 26.75
CA ALA A 474 -20.04 -10.76 25.80
C ALA A 474 -19.22 -11.51 24.73
N ILE A 475 -18.44 -12.51 25.14
CA ILE A 475 -17.64 -13.34 24.24
C ILE A 475 -18.54 -14.17 23.32
N TRP A 476 -19.60 -14.78 23.87
CA TRP A 476 -20.57 -15.57 23.07
C TRP A 476 -21.27 -14.71 22.01
N GLN A 477 -21.70 -13.50 22.39
CA GLN A 477 -22.32 -12.55 21.46
C GLN A 477 -21.35 -12.09 20.37
N PHE A 478 -20.10 -11.80 20.73
CA PHE A 478 -19.08 -11.40 19.77
C PHE A 478 -18.78 -12.50 18.74
N LEU A 479 -18.78 -13.76 19.17
CA LEU A 479 -18.58 -14.92 18.31
C LEU A 479 -19.82 -15.36 17.53
N ASP A 480 -20.99 -14.78 17.80
CA ASP A 480 -22.30 -15.30 17.34
C ASP A 480 -22.45 -16.83 17.61
N ALA A 481 -21.98 -17.25 18.79
CA ALA A 481 -21.89 -18.66 19.17
C ALA A 481 -22.77 -19.00 20.39
N CYS A 482 -23.18 -20.26 20.48
CA CYS A 482 -24.08 -20.77 21.50
C CYS A 482 -23.34 -21.77 22.43
N PRO A 483 -23.33 -21.55 23.76
CA PRO A 483 -22.66 -22.44 24.71
C PRO A 483 -23.18 -23.88 24.66
N GLN A 484 -24.44 -24.09 24.27
CA GLN A 484 -25.07 -25.41 24.21
C GLN A 484 -24.90 -26.12 22.85
N GLN A 485 -24.23 -25.49 21.87
CA GLN A 485 -24.03 -26.03 20.53
C GLN A 485 -22.54 -26.00 20.17
N SER A 486 -21.83 -27.09 20.40
CA SER A 486 -20.37 -27.16 20.24
C SER A 486 -19.90 -26.81 18.83
N GLU A 487 -20.68 -27.14 17.79
CA GLU A 487 -20.31 -26.80 16.40
C GLU A 487 -20.31 -25.30 16.14
N SER A 488 -21.06 -24.52 16.94
CA SER A 488 -21.09 -23.06 16.80
C SER A 488 -19.78 -22.38 17.23
N TRP A 489 -18.98 -23.03 18.06
CA TRP A 489 -17.74 -22.47 18.62
C TRP A 489 -16.64 -22.26 17.57
N TYR A 490 -16.77 -22.89 16.40
CA TYR A 490 -15.76 -22.91 15.34
C TYR A 490 -16.21 -22.15 14.08
N ARG A 491 -17.35 -21.43 14.11
CA ARG A 491 -17.96 -20.83 12.91
C ARG A 491 -17.33 -19.52 12.43
N SER A 492 -16.54 -18.85 13.26
CA SER A 492 -16.00 -17.52 12.98
C SER A 492 -14.48 -17.45 13.09
N PRO A 493 -13.72 -18.28 12.35
CA PRO A 493 -12.26 -18.26 12.38
C PRO A 493 -11.67 -16.90 11.97
N GLU A 494 -12.36 -16.12 11.14
CA GLU A 494 -11.96 -14.78 10.72
C GLU A 494 -11.97 -13.73 11.85
N LEU A 495 -12.71 -14.00 12.94
CA LEU A 495 -12.75 -13.13 14.12
C LEU A 495 -11.64 -13.48 15.13
N GLN A 496 -10.83 -14.51 14.87
CA GLN A 496 -9.82 -15.00 15.79
C GLN A 496 -8.43 -14.91 15.18
N GLU A 497 -7.52 -14.28 15.92
CA GLU A 497 -6.09 -14.41 15.66
C GLU A 497 -5.55 -15.50 16.60
N LYS A 498 -5.41 -16.73 16.08
CA LYS A 498 -5.15 -17.93 16.89
C LYS A 498 -6.31 -18.18 17.86
N ILE A 499 -6.14 -17.88 19.15
CA ILE A 499 -7.19 -17.95 20.18
C ILE A 499 -7.63 -16.56 20.67
N MET A 500 -6.99 -15.50 20.19
CA MET A 500 -7.26 -14.12 20.64
C MET A 500 -8.43 -13.55 19.86
N LEU A 501 -9.37 -12.91 20.56
CA LEU A 501 -10.50 -12.22 19.96
C LEU A 501 -10.31 -10.73 20.12
N PRO A 502 -10.45 -9.89 19.07
CA PRO A 502 -10.28 -8.43 19.16
C PRO A 502 -11.49 -7.75 19.84
N LEU A 503 -12.00 -8.34 20.92
CA LEU A 503 -13.00 -7.76 21.81
C LEU A 503 -12.28 -7.06 22.97
N PHE A 504 -12.02 -5.77 22.80
CA PHE A 504 -11.32 -4.93 23.78
C PHE A 504 -12.28 -4.29 24.79
N ARG A 505 -13.49 -3.92 24.35
CA ARG A 505 -14.47 -3.15 25.13
C ARG A 505 -15.82 -3.86 25.15
N HIS A 506 -16.39 -3.95 26.33
CA HIS A 506 -17.77 -4.35 26.60
C HIS A 506 -18.06 -3.91 28.05
N PRO A 507 -19.28 -3.46 28.40
CA PRO A 507 -19.58 -2.99 29.76
C PRO A 507 -19.15 -3.96 30.88
N ALA A 508 -19.34 -5.27 30.68
CA ALA A 508 -18.89 -6.29 31.63
C ALA A 508 -17.35 -6.35 31.77
N LEU A 509 -16.61 -6.31 30.66
CA LEU A 509 -15.15 -6.34 30.65
C LEU A 509 -14.57 -5.06 31.27
N ASP A 510 -15.21 -3.92 31.03
CA ASP A 510 -14.80 -2.63 31.59
C ASP A 510 -15.07 -2.56 33.09
N ALA A 511 -16.21 -3.08 33.55
CA ALA A 511 -16.52 -3.19 34.97
C ALA A 511 -15.48 -4.04 35.72
N ASN A 512 -15.03 -5.15 35.13
CA ASN A 512 -13.96 -5.97 35.73
C ASN A 512 -12.67 -5.17 35.91
N ARG A 513 -12.25 -4.39 34.91
CA ARG A 513 -11.02 -3.55 34.98
C ARG A 513 -11.09 -2.47 36.05
N GLN A 514 -12.29 -2.03 36.41
CA GLN A 514 -12.52 -0.99 37.41
C GLN A 514 -12.52 -1.52 38.85
N LEU A 515 -12.37 -2.84 39.07
CA LEU A 515 -12.28 -3.40 40.41
C LEU A 515 -11.05 -2.89 41.17
N PRO A 516 -11.23 -2.25 42.33
CA PRO A 516 -10.11 -1.72 43.10
C PRO A 516 -9.07 -2.79 43.48
N LEU A 517 -9.52 -4.01 43.78
CA LEU A 517 -8.63 -5.12 44.16
C LEU A 517 -7.59 -5.43 43.09
N LEU A 518 -7.99 -5.48 41.80
CA LEU A 518 -7.05 -5.73 40.69
C LEU A 518 -5.93 -4.70 40.70
N ARG A 519 -6.29 -3.41 40.74
CA ARG A 519 -5.34 -2.30 40.76
C ARG A 519 -4.41 -2.41 41.97
N GLN A 520 -4.96 -2.65 43.16
CA GLN A 520 -4.19 -2.76 44.40
C GLN A 520 -3.16 -3.90 44.37
N ILE A 521 -3.51 -5.05 43.77
CA ILE A 521 -2.58 -6.17 43.59
C ILE A 521 -1.39 -5.73 42.73
N PHE A 522 -1.65 -5.12 41.57
CA PHE A 522 -0.57 -4.62 40.72
C PHE A 522 0.25 -3.52 41.40
N GLU A 523 -0.38 -2.59 42.12
CA GLU A 523 0.32 -1.54 42.88
C GLU A 523 1.25 -2.12 43.94
N GLN A 524 0.84 -3.19 44.63
CA GLN A 524 1.70 -3.91 45.57
C GLN A 524 2.86 -4.61 44.85
N LEU A 525 2.63 -5.28 43.72
CA LEU A 525 3.71 -5.96 42.99
C LEU A 525 4.71 -4.97 42.39
N TRP A 526 4.25 -3.85 41.85
CA TRP A 526 5.09 -2.79 41.28
C TRP A 526 5.69 -1.84 42.32
N GLN A 527 5.22 -1.90 43.57
CA GLN A 527 5.61 -0.99 44.66
C GLN A 527 5.41 0.50 44.28
N ARG A 528 4.34 0.81 43.55
CA ARG A 528 3.99 2.17 43.10
C ARG A 528 2.49 2.27 42.76
N THR A 529 1.94 3.48 42.80
CA THR A 529 0.50 3.73 42.60
C THR A 529 0.16 4.46 41.31
N ASP A 530 1.16 4.84 40.53
CA ASP A 530 1.05 5.53 39.24
C ASP A 530 1.04 4.54 38.07
N LEU A 531 0.09 3.60 38.17
CA LEU A 531 -0.16 2.57 37.17
C LEU A 531 -1.43 2.87 36.36
N VAL A 532 -1.36 2.55 35.07
CA VAL A 532 -2.48 2.60 34.13
C VAL A 532 -2.92 1.17 33.81
N MET A 533 -4.22 0.91 33.98
CA MET A 533 -4.85 -0.36 33.63
C MET A 533 -4.96 -0.50 32.11
N SER A 534 -4.58 -1.64 31.57
CA SER A 534 -4.63 -1.89 30.12
C SER A 534 -6.05 -2.11 29.62
N THR A 535 -6.34 -1.59 28.43
CA THR A 535 -7.50 -1.99 27.63
C THR A 535 -7.05 -3.09 26.67
N ASP A 536 -7.00 -4.33 27.16
CA ASP A 536 -6.56 -5.49 26.38
C ASP A 536 -7.75 -6.36 25.94
N ARG A 537 -7.49 -7.33 25.09
CA ARG A 537 -8.47 -8.21 24.47
C ARG A 537 -8.82 -9.42 25.35
N VAL A 538 -9.65 -10.31 24.81
CA VAL A 538 -10.01 -11.60 25.43
C VAL A 538 -9.44 -12.75 24.61
N SER A 539 -9.42 -13.97 25.15
CA SER A 539 -9.21 -15.16 24.33
C SER A 539 -10.28 -16.22 24.55
N PHE A 540 -10.52 -16.96 23.49
CA PHE A 540 -11.42 -18.09 23.42
C PHE A 540 -10.65 -19.28 22.84
N ASN A 541 -10.46 -20.32 23.65
CA ASN A 541 -9.73 -21.53 23.25
C ASN A 541 -10.70 -22.72 23.30
N PRO A 542 -11.32 -23.11 22.17
CA PRO A 542 -12.22 -24.25 22.11
C PRO A 542 -11.45 -25.58 22.18
N PRO A 543 -12.12 -26.71 22.49
CA PRO A 543 -11.50 -28.03 22.39
C PRO A 543 -10.89 -28.36 21.02
N GLU A 544 -9.81 -29.15 21.00
CA GLU A 544 -9.28 -29.70 19.77
C GLU A 544 -10.28 -30.69 19.12
N THR A 545 -10.38 -30.62 17.80
CA THR A 545 -11.16 -31.55 16.98
C THR A 545 -10.31 -32.07 15.83
N GLU A 546 -10.86 -32.96 14.99
CA GLU A 546 -10.17 -33.38 13.77
C GLU A 546 -9.97 -32.23 12.76
N GLN A 547 -10.78 -31.15 12.87
CA GLN A 547 -10.77 -30.03 11.94
C GLN A 547 -10.11 -28.77 12.52
N TRP A 548 -9.89 -28.73 13.84
CA TRP A 548 -9.30 -27.59 14.53
C TRP A 548 -8.25 -28.08 15.54
N HIS A 549 -7.02 -27.60 15.37
CA HIS A 549 -5.90 -27.85 16.26
C HIS A 549 -5.40 -26.53 16.83
N PHE A 550 -4.90 -26.56 18.07
CA PHE A 550 -4.40 -25.35 18.72
C PHE A 550 -3.22 -24.75 17.92
N PRO A 551 -3.34 -23.52 17.41
CA PRO A 551 -2.35 -22.93 16.50
C PRO A 551 -1.19 -22.22 17.21
N GLY A 552 -1.05 -22.39 18.53
CA GLY A 552 -0.12 -21.65 19.37
C GLY A 552 -0.65 -20.28 19.84
N PRO A 553 0.22 -19.41 20.37
CA PRO A 553 1.67 -19.61 20.51
C PRO A 553 2.02 -20.66 21.57
N ASP A 554 3.12 -21.39 21.31
CA ASP A 554 3.83 -22.16 22.34
C ASP A 554 4.51 -21.21 23.35
N LEU A 555 5.40 -21.71 24.20
CA LEU A 555 6.17 -20.86 25.12
C LEU A 555 6.92 -19.74 24.39
N HIS A 556 6.65 -18.50 24.78
CA HIS A 556 7.23 -17.28 24.22
C HIS A 556 7.39 -16.19 25.28
N TRP A 557 8.03 -15.09 24.89
CA TRP A 557 7.94 -13.81 25.57
C TRP A 557 7.22 -12.82 24.65
N ASP A 558 6.34 -12.00 25.22
CA ASP A 558 5.58 -11.02 24.43
C ASP A 558 6.44 -9.84 23.95
N MET A 559 7.58 -9.59 24.59
CA MET A 559 8.53 -8.55 24.21
C MET A 559 9.95 -9.12 24.22
N PRO A 560 10.82 -8.67 23.30
CA PRO A 560 12.24 -8.98 23.36
C PRO A 560 12.85 -8.59 24.71
N LEU A 561 13.65 -9.48 25.30
CA LEU A 561 14.31 -9.22 26.57
C LEU A 561 15.70 -8.65 26.33
N HIS A 562 15.92 -7.41 26.76
CA HIS A 562 17.21 -6.74 26.73
C HIS A 562 17.75 -6.52 28.14
N LEU A 563 19.07 -6.38 28.26
CA LEU A 563 19.70 -6.00 29.54
C LEU A 563 19.67 -4.47 29.72
N PRO A 564 19.34 -3.97 30.92
CA PRO A 564 18.82 -4.71 32.07
C PRO A 564 17.38 -5.18 31.85
N VAL A 565 17.06 -6.39 32.31
CA VAL A 565 15.68 -6.91 32.26
C VAL A 565 14.85 -6.10 33.25
N VAL A 566 14.04 -5.19 32.72
CA VAL A 566 13.14 -4.35 33.53
C VAL A 566 12.04 -5.21 34.14
N PHE A 567 11.56 -4.81 35.32
CA PHE A 567 10.38 -5.45 35.90
C PHE A 567 9.14 -5.03 35.09
N ALA A 568 8.33 -6.02 34.70
CA ALA A 568 6.96 -5.78 34.29
C ALA A 568 6.13 -7.03 34.53
N THR A 569 4.81 -6.84 34.52
CA THR A 569 3.83 -7.89 34.75
C THR A 569 3.00 -8.11 33.49
N GLN A 570 2.28 -9.23 33.47
CA GLN A 570 1.15 -9.51 32.60
C GLN A 570 0.14 -10.31 33.40
N GLY A 571 -1.12 -10.34 32.95
CA GLY A 571 -2.17 -11.02 33.68
C GLY A 571 -3.36 -11.41 32.84
N LEU A 572 -4.09 -12.41 33.33
CA LEU A 572 -5.37 -12.84 32.80
C LEU A 572 -6.30 -13.27 33.93
N ILE A 573 -7.60 -13.09 33.73
CA ILE A 573 -8.64 -13.60 34.60
C ILE A 573 -9.31 -14.77 33.90
N TYR A 574 -9.40 -15.91 34.58
CA TYR A 574 -10.21 -17.03 34.10
C TYR A 574 -11.69 -16.65 34.18
N LEU A 575 -12.40 -16.66 33.05
CA LEU A 575 -13.84 -16.42 33.01
C LEU A 575 -14.64 -17.73 33.11
N THR A 576 -13.97 -18.86 32.90
CA THR A 576 -14.51 -20.22 33.01
C THR A 576 -13.61 -21.05 33.91
N ASP A 577 -14.19 -22.03 34.61
CA ASP A 577 -13.39 -23.08 35.25
C ASP A 577 -12.48 -23.73 34.21
N THR A 578 -11.18 -23.78 34.51
CA THR A 578 -10.14 -24.18 33.57
C THR A 578 -9.24 -25.22 34.22
N HIS A 579 -9.41 -26.47 33.79
CA HIS A 579 -8.54 -27.58 34.20
C HIS A 579 -7.22 -27.60 33.43
N GLU A 580 -6.23 -28.38 33.88
CA GLU A 580 -4.90 -28.45 33.25
C GLU A 580 -4.97 -28.85 31.76
N GLN A 581 -5.93 -29.69 31.37
CA GLN A 581 -6.11 -30.11 29.98
C GLN A 581 -7.05 -29.18 29.18
N GLN A 582 -7.58 -28.10 29.76
CA GLN A 582 -8.56 -27.22 29.12
C GLN A 582 -7.90 -25.97 28.50
N GLY A 583 -6.71 -26.13 27.95
CA GLY A 583 -5.99 -25.04 27.30
C GLY A 583 -5.48 -23.96 28.26
N ALA A 584 -5.23 -24.32 29.52
CA ALA A 584 -4.82 -23.42 30.60
C ALA A 584 -3.55 -22.63 30.26
N PHE A 585 -3.34 -21.53 30.99
CA PHE A 585 -2.07 -20.81 31.00
C PHE A 585 -0.92 -21.74 31.43
N CYS A 586 0.20 -21.65 30.74
CA CYS A 586 1.43 -22.33 31.12
C CYS A 586 2.60 -21.35 31.17
N CYS A 587 3.53 -21.57 32.09
CA CYS A 587 4.77 -20.82 32.18
C CYS A 587 5.91 -21.70 32.66
N VAL A 588 7.15 -21.18 32.65
CA VAL A 588 8.31 -21.85 33.23
C VAL A 588 8.74 -21.10 34.51
N PRO A 589 8.29 -21.53 35.71
CA PRO A 589 8.56 -20.80 36.94
C PRO A 589 10.05 -20.66 37.26
N GLY A 590 10.42 -19.53 37.87
CA GLY A 590 11.80 -19.26 38.34
C GLY A 590 12.76 -18.74 37.26
N VAL A 591 12.39 -18.76 35.98
CA VAL A 591 13.26 -18.26 34.88
C VAL A 591 13.62 -16.78 35.06
N HIS A 592 12.72 -15.97 35.63
CA HIS A 592 12.96 -14.55 35.91
C HIS A 592 14.15 -14.28 36.84
N LEU A 593 14.54 -15.26 37.68
CA LEU A 593 15.71 -15.16 38.57
C LEU A 593 17.04 -15.37 37.83
N GLU A 594 17.02 -16.12 36.73
CA GLU A 594 18.23 -16.56 36.02
C GLU A 594 18.43 -15.81 34.69
N ILE A 595 17.35 -15.25 34.12
CA ILE A 595 17.31 -14.73 32.75
C ILE A 595 18.37 -13.65 32.47
N ALA A 596 18.63 -12.75 33.42
CA ALA A 596 19.62 -11.69 33.24
C ALA A 596 21.05 -12.26 33.16
N SER A 597 21.36 -13.28 33.98
CA SER A 597 22.63 -13.99 33.93
C SER A 597 22.75 -14.78 32.63
N TRP A 598 21.64 -15.37 32.18
CA TRP A 598 21.59 -16.15 30.95
C TRP A 598 21.86 -15.29 29.70
N LEU A 599 21.20 -14.14 29.59
CA LEU A 599 21.40 -13.14 28.52
C LEU A 599 22.86 -12.63 28.47
N LYS A 600 23.47 -12.38 29.64
CA LYS A 600 24.88 -11.96 29.71
C LYS A 600 25.86 -13.01 29.16
N GLN A 601 25.57 -14.29 29.35
CA GLN A 601 26.47 -15.39 28.98
C GLN A 601 26.37 -15.77 27.50
N HIS A 602 25.17 -15.68 26.90
CA HIS A 602 24.90 -16.24 25.57
C HIS A 602 24.57 -15.19 24.50
N GLY A 603 24.50 -13.90 24.88
CA GLY A 603 24.12 -12.80 24.00
C GLY A 603 22.60 -12.71 23.77
N GLU A 604 22.17 -11.69 23.03
CA GLU A 604 20.75 -11.38 22.76
C GLU A 604 20.11 -12.24 21.65
N GLY A 605 20.65 -13.43 21.37
CA GLY A 605 20.15 -14.29 20.29
C GLY A 605 18.87 -15.04 20.67
N GLU A 606 17.70 -14.51 20.29
CA GLU A 606 16.36 -15.09 20.53
C GLU A 606 16.27 -16.59 20.20
N GLY A 607 16.88 -17.04 19.10
CA GLY A 607 16.82 -18.44 18.65
C GLY A 607 17.51 -19.45 19.57
N TYR A 608 18.60 -19.06 20.25
CA TYR A 608 19.29 -19.94 21.22
C TYR A 608 18.48 -20.07 22.52
N LEU A 609 17.91 -18.94 22.97
CA LEU A 609 17.05 -18.91 24.15
C LEU A 609 15.84 -19.81 23.94
N GLN A 610 15.16 -19.69 22.79
CA GLN A 610 13.96 -20.46 22.48
C GLN A 610 14.18 -21.98 22.45
N HIS A 611 15.33 -22.46 21.94
CA HIS A 611 15.65 -23.90 21.97
C HIS A 611 15.85 -24.43 23.40
N GLN A 612 16.53 -23.68 24.27
CA GLN A 612 16.68 -24.09 25.68
C GLN A 612 15.38 -23.96 26.48
N LEU A 613 14.50 -23.01 26.14
CA LEU A 613 13.19 -22.89 26.76
C LEU A 613 12.35 -24.14 26.59
N LEU A 614 12.30 -24.68 25.37
CA LEU A 614 11.56 -25.90 25.03
C LEU A 614 12.05 -27.14 25.79
N ALA A 615 13.27 -27.09 26.36
CA ALA A 615 13.83 -28.18 27.16
C ALA A 615 13.43 -28.11 28.66
N ARG A 616 12.86 -27.00 29.15
CA ARG A 616 12.41 -26.85 30.54
C ARG A 616 10.93 -27.25 30.66
N PRO A 617 10.54 -28.00 31.71
CA PRO A 617 9.14 -28.39 31.88
C PRO A 617 8.28 -27.16 32.21
N ALA A 618 7.31 -26.86 31.33
CA ALA A 618 6.29 -25.87 31.61
C ALA A 618 5.36 -26.35 32.73
N LYS A 619 4.99 -25.46 33.65
CA LYS A 619 3.93 -25.68 34.62
C LYS A 619 2.62 -25.18 34.04
N VAL A 620 1.63 -26.08 33.97
CA VAL A 620 0.25 -25.74 33.62
C VAL A 620 -0.48 -25.24 34.86
N ILE A 621 -1.20 -24.12 34.72
CA ILE A 621 -1.85 -23.40 35.83
C ILE A 621 -3.37 -23.45 35.65
N ALA A 622 -3.98 -24.46 36.26
CA ALA A 622 -5.44 -24.55 36.37
C ALA A 622 -5.99 -23.48 37.34
N GLY A 623 -7.25 -23.10 37.16
CA GLY A 623 -7.93 -22.11 37.98
C GLY A 623 -9.45 -22.19 37.82
N LYS A 624 -10.17 -21.54 38.74
CA LYS A 624 -11.63 -21.40 38.68
C LYS A 624 -12.04 -20.14 37.96
N ALA A 625 -13.29 -20.08 37.51
CA ALA A 625 -13.88 -18.84 37.04
C ALA A 625 -13.80 -17.78 38.14
N GLY A 626 -13.20 -16.63 37.81
CA GLY A 626 -12.95 -15.52 38.70
C GLY A 626 -11.54 -15.45 39.27
N ASP A 627 -10.69 -16.45 39.02
CA ASP A 627 -9.29 -16.42 39.48
C ASP A 627 -8.44 -15.54 38.55
N LEU A 628 -7.57 -14.72 39.16
CA LEU A 628 -6.56 -13.93 38.46
C LEU A 628 -5.22 -14.66 38.46
N VAL A 629 -4.63 -14.82 37.28
CA VAL A 629 -3.25 -15.25 37.10
C VAL A 629 -2.41 -14.03 36.69
N ILE A 630 -1.37 -13.72 37.47
CA ILE A 630 -0.38 -12.69 37.13
C ILE A 630 0.98 -13.38 36.98
N TRP A 631 1.78 -12.95 36.02
CA TRP A 631 3.16 -13.42 35.87
C TRP A 631 4.12 -12.27 35.56
N HIS A 632 5.39 -12.49 35.89
CA HIS A 632 6.49 -11.61 35.54
C HIS A 632 6.79 -11.74 34.05
N GLN A 633 6.98 -10.62 33.34
CA GLN A 633 7.22 -10.61 31.89
C GLN A 633 8.43 -11.43 31.42
N ALA A 634 9.32 -11.78 32.34
CA ALA A 634 10.52 -12.54 32.04
C ALA A 634 10.28 -14.05 32.08
N LEU A 635 9.08 -14.48 32.49
CA LEU A 635 8.68 -15.87 32.38
C LEU A 635 8.27 -16.19 30.94
N PRO A 636 8.89 -17.19 30.32
CA PRO A 636 8.36 -17.82 29.12
C PRO A 636 6.98 -18.38 29.44
N HIS A 637 5.99 -18.09 28.59
CA HIS A 637 4.62 -18.47 28.84
C HIS A 637 3.84 -18.72 27.55
N GLY A 638 2.65 -19.29 27.68
CA GLY A 638 1.75 -19.58 26.57
C GLY A 638 0.43 -20.17 27.05
N ALA A 639 -0.41 -20.56 26.10
CA ALA A 639 -1.56 -21.42 26.39
C ALA A 639 -1.24 -22.86 26.00
N SER A 640 -1.81 -23.83 26.70
CA SER A 640 -1.75 -25.22 26.26
C SER A 640 -2.83 -25.51 25.21
N PRO A 641 -2.73 -26.64 24.48
CA PRO A 641 -3.87 -27.19 23.75
C PRO A 641 -5.05 -27.49 24.69
N ASN A 642 -6.27 -27.30 24.19
CA ASN A 642 -7.48 -27.67 24.91
C ASN A 642 -7.92 -29.08 24.50
N ARG A 643 -7.69 -30.05 25.39
CA ARG A 643 -8.08 -31.47 25.25
C ARG A 643 -9.29 -31.85 26.12
N ALA A 644 -9.97 -30.85 26.68
CA ALA A 644 -11.18 -31.05 27.48
C ALA A 644 -12.45 -30.95 26.62
N ASP A 645 -13.62 -30.88 27.25
CA ASP A 645 -14.95 -30.85 26.60
C ASP A 645 -15.56 -29.44 26.52
N LYS A 646 -14.92 -28.44 27.15
CA LYS A 646 -15.41 -27.06 27.24
C LYS A 646 -14.36 -26.04 26.79
N PRO A 647 -14.78 -24.89 26.24
CA PRO A 647 -13.84 -23.84 25.89
C PRO A 647 -13.23 -23.21 27.15
N ARG A 648 -12.05 -22.61 26.98
CA ARG A 648 -11.47 -21.70 27.96
C ARG A 648 -11.71 -20.26 27.50
N MET A 649 -12.26 -19.46 28.39
CA MET A 649 -12.39 -18.01 28.20
C MET A 649 -11.59 -17.27 29.23
N VAL A 650 -10.82 -16.27 28.79
CA VAL A 650 -10.08 -15.38 29.69
C VAL A 650 -10.17 -13.93 29.23
N GLN A 651 -10.11 -13.02 30.19
CA GLN A 651 -9.90 -11.60 29.96
C GLN A 651 -8.46 -11.24 30.31
N TYR A 652 -7.70 -10.64 29.40
CA TYR A 652 -6.36 -10.15 29.71
C TYR A 652 -6.43 -8.80 30.44
N VAL A 653 -5.63 -8.68 31.49
CA VAL A 653 -5.54 -7.49 32.34
C VAL A 653 -4.09 -7.26 32.75
N ASN A 654 -3.66 -6.00 32.72
CA ASN A 654 -2.33 -5.62 33.17
C ASN A 654 -2.33 -4.18 33.66
N CYS A 655 -1.32 -3.82 34.43
CA CYS A 655 -1.05 -2.46 34.84
C CYS A 655 0.38 -2.10 34.49
N THR A 656 0.57 -0.98 33.77
CA THR A 656 1.89 -0.50 33.38
C THR A 656 2.12 0.91 33.92
N PRO A 657 3.35 1.25 34.33
CA PRO A 657 3.68 2.61 34.73
C PRO A 657 3.79 3.53 33.53
N LEU A 658 3.74 4.84 33.79
CA LEU A 658 3.94 5.87 32.76
C LEU A 658 5.43 6.12 32.43
N SER A 659 6.33 5.66 33.28
CA SER A 659 7.78 5.67 33.06
C SER A 659 8.48 4.52 33.80
N PHE A 660 9.50 3.96 33.18
CA PHE A 660 10.48 3.12 33.89
C PHE A 660 11.43 4.06 34.67
N LYS A 661 11.75 3.70 35.91
CA LYS A 661 12.70 4.44 36.75
C LYS A 661 14.11 3.90 36.57
#